data_AF-A0A9X0U2Z1-F1
#
_entry.id   AF-A0A9X0U2Z1-F1
#
_cell.length_a   1.000
_cell.length_b   1.000
_cell.length_c   1.000
_cell.angle_alpha   90.00
_cell.angle_beta   90.00
_cell.angle_gamma   90.00
#
_symmetry.space_group_name_H-M   'P 1'
#
loop_
_entity.id
_entity.type
_entity.pdbx_description
1 polymer ?
#
loop_
_entity_poly.entity_id
_entity_poly.type
_entity_poly.pdbx_seq_one_letter_code
_entity_poly.pdbx_strand_id
1 'polypeptide(L)'
;MNDPVQELWQVAPTLAELRKLPAEQKDRLFLAKLARMSRHDGSVLNKGNLMLGGDPYGFAHGFPDGEKQLVKEHLLGAPWTRLVNEGYLVDLNGQGFHKVSIEGHEFLKQDETPLEPAQAIISRQLPARVDGAPRVFLSYSWEGDEHKAWVRALAERLQKDGIQILFDKWYLKLGQDKLYFMEQAVTQSDFVAIVCTENYAEKANSREGGVGYESMIITGEVAEHMLTDKFIPVLRQGSFKTSLPIYLKSRLGVNLSAEPYSEDEYEELLRKLHGETLEGPALGKKPDFSKKPAKSASSPIAKPIASLPTTSPAAAIIDIHHGRNSVLTVDDLRLLLAAAADAGGRVIVQSTFDGYFVQANGENFAEDTPRSIAAWKRTLRRLVDMGYLFQLSDEVYEMTQEGFDRADNEEAAKPLSLYLSFAGDVDNQSLLIESNKPIKVKSVDLLMSSEASITTIDVNGKITNKTSVLMVHEKVVLLFNAPRPDKNTWDHSGPAALRIVYVASGRTSDVVLPILLQPAIKDNTQWIKLTGSKTFLQASGGAVAERKEGSYLLNSLEDRPNGILHAHYEKPGTAGRLNAAIRRWDVQGEVRYSFESDRGDEFVGSKKDVITNFFLFNQGLIREGYRRMSFMPGPDPDFQSL
;
A
#
# COMPACT_ATOMS: atom_id res chain seq x y z
N MET A 1 -13.24 -24.81 27.37
CA MET A 1 -12.11 -24.95 28.32
C MET A 1 -10.86 -25.25 27.52
N ASN A 2 -9.67 -25.01 28.09
CA ASN A 2 -8.33 -24.97 27.46
C ASN A 2 -8.00 -23.62 26.81
N ASP A 3 -7.61 -22.66 27.65
CA ASP A 3 -6.87 -21.43 27.32
C ASP A 3 -5.55 -21.55 28.11
N PRO A 4 -4.38 -21.69 27.46
CA PRO A 4 -3.20 -22.31 28.08
C PRO A 4 -2.35 -21.38 28.97
N VAL A 5 -2.63 -20.07 29.02
CA VAL A 5 -1.82 -19.15 29.84
C VAL A 5 -2.10 -19.38 31.34
N GLN A 6 -1.07 -19.70 32.11
CA GLN A 6 -1.17 -19.95 33.55
C GLN A 6 -1.74 -18.74 34.29
N GLU A 7 -2.60 -18.98 35.29
CA GLU A 7 -3.11 -17.90 36.13
C GLU A 7 -2.03 -17.36 37.07
N LEU A 8 -2.09 -16.06 37.37
CA LEU A 8 -1.07 -15.37 38.18
C LEU A 8 -0.93 -15.96 39.60
N TRP A 9 -2.01 -16.54 40.16
CA TRP A 9 -1.98 -17.28 41.44
C TRP A 9 -1.41 -18.70 41.34
N GLN A 10 -1.36 -19.31 40.15
CA GLN A 10 -0.76 -20.64 39.94
C GLN A 10 0.77 -20.54 39.86
N VAL A 11 1.29 -19.41 39.37
CA VAL A 11 2.74 -19.13 39.30
C VAL A 11 3.27 -18.56 40.62
N ALA A 12 2.44 -17.80 41.35
CA ALA A 12 2.78 -17.25 42.65
C ALA A 12 1.52 -17.21 43.56
N PRO A 13 1.27 -18.26 44.37
CA PRO A 13 0.05 -18.37 45.17
C PRO A 13 0.01 -17.44 46.40
N THR A 14 1.15 -16.91 46.85
CA THR A 14 1.21 -15.90 47.93
C THR A 14 1.73 -14.55 47.43
N LEU A 15 1.40 -13.48 48.16
CA LEU A 15 1.96 -12.14 47.99
C LEU A 15 3.50 -12.14 48.12
N ALA A 16 4.05 -13.01 48.97
CA ALA A 16 5.48 -13.12 49.20
C ALA A 16 6.23 -13.68 47.97
N GLU A 17 5.60 -14.56 47.21
CA GLU A 17 6.12 -15.09 45.94
C GLU A 17 5.87 -14.11 44.79
N LEU A 18 4.67 -13.50 44.74
CA LEU A 18 4.32 -12.51 43.72
C LEU A 18 5.28 -11.32 43.73
N ARG A 19 5.69 -10.87 44.92
CA ARG A 19 6.72 -9.82 45.07
C ARG A 19 8.08 -10.24 44.50
N LYS A 20 8.46 -11.53 44.63
CA LYS A 20 9.74 -12.08 44.14
C LYS A 20 9.80 -12.34 42.63
N LEU A 21 8.67 -12.50 41.94
CA LEU A 21 8.66 -12.70 40.49
C LEU A 21 9.40 -11.55 39.76
N PRO A 22 10.19 -11.83 38.70
CA PRO A 22 10.74 -10.81 37.80
C PRO A 22 9.66 -9.83 37.32
N ALA A 23 10.04 -8.55 37.13
CA ALA A 23 9.09 -7.49 36.78
C ALA A 23 8.29 -7.84 35.50
N GLU A 24 9.00 -8.16 34.42
CA GLU A 24 8.43 -8.51 33.12
C GLU A 24 7.49 -9.74 33.18
N GLN A 25 7.91 -10.82 33.84
CA GLN A 25 7.08 -12.02 34.00
C GLN A 25 5.80 -11.72 34.81
N LYS A 26 5.93 -10.96 35.90
CA LYS A 26 4.82 -10.50 36.73
C LYS A 26 3.87 -9.59 35.94
N ASP A 27 4.39 -8.67 35.16
CA ASP A 27 3.61 -7.71 34.39
C ASP A 27 2.88 -8.40 33.22
N ARG A 28 3.50 -9.38 32.55
CA ARG A 28 2.82 -10.21 31.54
C ARG A 28 1.69 -11.05 32.12
N LEU A 29 1.93 -11.77 33.22
CA LEU A 29 0.88 -12.55 33.92
C LEU A 29 -0.26 -11.66 34.42
N PHE A 30 0.07 -10.45 34.86
CA PHE A 30 -0.90 -9.46 35.33
C PHE A 30 -1.75 -8.91 34.18
N LEU A 31 -1.12 -8.53 33.06
CA LEU A 31 -1.79 -8.09 31.85
C LEU A 31 -2.69 -9.18 31.26
N ALA A 32 -2.26 -10.44 31.30
CA ALA A 32 -3.07 -11.58 30.85
C ALA A 32 -4.36 -11.71 31.66
N LYS A 33 -4.29 -11.53 32.99
CA LYS A 33 -5.47 -11.53 33.87
C LYS A 33 -6.40 -10.35 33.57
N LEU A 34 -5.86 -9.15 33.40
CA LEU A 34 -6.63 -7.95 33.03
C LEU A 34 -7.34 -8.15 31.67
N ALA A 35 -6.63 -8.67 30.67
CA ALA A 35 -7.18 -8.97 29.34
C ALA A 35 -8.34 -9.97 29.41
N ARG A 36 -8.19 -11.05 30.20
CA ARG A 36 -9.26 -12.04 30.45
C ARG A 36 -10.49 -11.40 31.11
N MET A 37 -10.31 -10.54 32.11
CA MET A 37 -11.41 -9.85 32.78
C MET A 37 -12.20 -8.93 31.83
N SER A 38 -11.53 -8.28 30.87
CA SER A 38 -12.19 -7.45 29.84
C SER A 38 -12.85 -8.23 28.68
N ARG A 39 -12.82 -9.58 28.65
CA ARG A 39 -13.43 -10.36 27.56
C ARG A 39 -14.96 -10.48 27.62
N HIS A 40 -15.57 -10.37 28.81
CA HIS A 40 -16.96 -10.80 29.04
C HIS A 40 -18.00 -9.69 29.11
N ASP A 41 -17.57 -8.43 29.19
CA ASP A 41 -18.44 -7.26 29.05
C ASP A 41 -17.60 -6.09 28.51
N GLY A 42 -18.18 -5.21 27.69
CA GLY A 42 -17.53 -4.03 27.10
C GLY A 42 -17.03 -2.98 28.12
N SER A 43 -17.33 -3.24 29.40
CA SER A 43 -16.78 -2.67 30.63
C SER A 43 -15.29 -2.30 30.55
N VAL A 44 -14.90 -1.34 31.39
CA VAL A 44 -13.60 -0.67 31.30
C VAL A 44 -12.89 -0.76 32.65
N LEU A 45 -11.60 -1.12 32.65
CA LEU A 45 -10.84 -1.47 33.85
C LEU A 45 -10.57 -0.21 34.69
N ASN A 46 -11.16 -0.13 35.89
CA ASN A 46 -11.00 1.00 36.79
C ASN A 46 -10.38 0.56 38.13
N LYS A 47 -9.32 1.25 38.56
CA LYS A 47 -8.60 0.91 39.81
C LYS A 47 -9.52 0.89 41.04
N GLY A 48 -10.49 1.80 41.13
CA GLY A 48 -11.45 1.85 42.25
C GLY A 48 -12.33 0.62 42.31
N ASN A 49 -12.88 0.18 41.18
CA ASN A 49 -13.70 -1.02 41.08
C ASN A 49 -12.91 -2.29 41.42
N LEU A 50 -11.66 -2.38 40.96
CA LEU A 50 -10.77 -3.50 41.27
C LEU A 50 -10.32 -3.53 42.74
N MET A 51 -10.27 -2.37 43.41
CA MET A 51 -9.99 -2.22 44.85
C MET A 51 -11.18 -2.53 45.79
N LEU A 52 -12.38 -2.81 45.27
CA LEU A 52 -13.53 -3.11 46.12
C LEU A 52 -13.32 -4.36 46.98
N GLY A 53 -13.74 -4.25 48.25
CA GLY A 53 -13.71 -5.33 49.24
C GLY A 53 -14.65 -6.48 48.86
N GLY A 54 -14.35 -7.69 49.37
CA GLY A 54 -15.05 -8.93 48.99
C GLY A 54 -14.68 -9.48 47.60
N ASP A 55 -13.91 -8.72 46.80
CA ASP A 55 -13.44 -9.08 45.46
C ASP A 55 -14.54 -9.49 44.45
N PRO A 56 -15.56 -8.63 44.22
CA PRO A 56 -16.71 -8.97 43.38
C PRO A 56 -16.38 -9.26 41.90
N TYR A 57 -15.19 -8.85 41.43
CA TYR A 57 -14.71 -9.09 40.07
C TYR A 57 -13.69 -10.25 39.97
N GLY A 58 -13.39 -10.97 41.05
CA GLY A 58 -12.40 -12.06 41.07
C GLY A 58 -10.96 -11.62 40.79
N PHE A 59 -10.65 -10.33 40.98
CA PHE A 59 -9.36 -9.73 40.65
C PHE A 59 -8.20 -10.35 41.47
N ALA A 60 -8.47 -10.69 42.73
CA ALA A 60 -7.57 -11.44 43.62
C ALA A 60 -8.00 -12.91 43.83
N HIS A 61 -8.86 -13.46 42.94
CA HIS A 61 -9.20 -14.88 42.94
C HIS A 61 -7.95 -15.77 42.86
N GLY A 62 -7.96 -16.85 43.66
CA GLY A 62 -6.87 -17.81 43.82
C GLY A 62 -5.93 -17.53 45.00
N PHE A 63 -5.86 -16.29 45.51
CA PHE A 63 -5.04 -15.93 46.66
C PHE A 63 -5.72 -16.22 48.01
N PRO A 64 -4.97 -16.43 49.10
CA PRO A 64 -5.51 -16.56 50.47
C PRO A 64 -6.34 -15.33 50.87
N ASP A 65 -7.50 -15.53 51.52
CA ASP A 65 -8.43 -14.44 51.84
C ASP A 65 -7.82 -13.29 52.65
N GLY A 66 -6.91 -13.60 53.59
CA GLY A 66 -6.17 -12.60 54.37
C GLY A 66 -5.12 -11.82 53.58
N GLU A 67 -4.69 -12.30 52.41
CA GLU A 67 -3.72 -11.63 51.54
C GLU A 67 -4.36 -10.88 50.36
N LYS A 68 -5.59 -11.23 49.96
CA LYS A 68 -6.26 -10.67 48.77
C LYS A 68 -6.15 -9.15 48.67
N GLN A 69 -6.43 -8.43 49.75
CA GLN A 69 -6.37 -6.95 49.77
C GLN A 69 -4.95 -6.43 49.44
N LEU A 70 -3.93 -7.00 50.07
CA LEU A 70 -2.52 -6.61 49.88
C LEU A 70 -1.99 -7.01 48.48
N VAL A 71 -2.55 -8.06 47.86
CA VAL A 71 -2.30 -8.44 46.47
C VAL A 71 -2.88 -7.41 45.50
N LYS A 72 -4.12 -6.94 45.73
CA LYS A 72 -4.73 -5.86 44.93
C LYS A 72 -3.87 -4.60 44.96
N GLU A 73 -3.46 -4.17 46.16
CA GLU A 73 -2.61 -3.01 46.37
C GLU A 73 -1.24 -3.15 45.69
N HIS A 74 -0.62 -4.33 45.76
CA HIS A 74 0.65 -4.59 45.09
C HIS A 74 0.53 -4.50 43.56
N LEU A 75 -0.51 -5.09 42.97
CA LEU A 75 -0.71 -5.11 41.51
C LEU A 75 -1.14 -3.75 40.94
N LEU A 76 -2.07 -3.05 41.61
CA LEU A 76 -2.59 -1.75 41.17
C LEU A 76 -1.63 -0.58 41.45
N GLY A 77 -0.56 -0.83 42.20
CA GLY A 77 0.59 0.06 42.34
C GLY A 77 1.55 -0.02 41.14
N ALA A 78 2.83 -0.31 41.43
CA ALA A 78 3.90 -0.26 40.44
C ALA A 78 3.73 -1.14 39.17
N PRO A 79 3.19 -2.38 39.23
CA PRO A 79 2.91 -3.18 38.04
C PRO A 79 1.93 -2.49 37.08
N TRP A 80 0.80 -1.96 37.57
CA TRP A 80 -0.12 -1.19 36.73
C TRP A 80 0.54 0.04 36.13
N THR A 81 1.32 0.78 36.92
CA THR A 81 2.02 1.97 36.41
C THR A 81 3.00 1.60 35.29
N ARG A 82 3.70 0.47 35.38
CA ARG A 82 4.51 -0.03 34.25
C ARG A 82 3.64 -0.42 33.05
N LEU A 83 2.58 -1.19 33.23
CA LEU A 83 1.67 -1.56 32.13
C LEU A 83 1.05 -0.35 31.42
N VAL A 84 0.83 0.78 32.10
CA VAL A 84 0.40 2.05 31.48
C VAL A 84 1.57 2.74 30.76
N ASN A 85 2.75 2.82 31.39
CA ASN A 85 3.92 3.48 30.81
C ASN A 85 4.44 2.77 29.54
N GLU A 86 4.41 1.44 29.51
CA GLU A 86 4.73 0.62 28.33
C GLU A 86 3.60 0.61 27.28
N GLY A 87 2.50 1.32 27.52
CA GLY A 87 1.37 1.46 26.59
C GLY A 87 0.45 0.22 26.48
N TYR A 88 0.64 -0.80 27.32
CA TYR A 88 -0.18 -2.03 27.32
C TYR A 88 -1.58 -1.83 27.93
N LEU A 89 -1.74 -0.81 28.78
CA LEU A 89 -3.02 -0.32 29.30
C LEU A 89 -3.23 1.14 28.90
N VAL A 90 -4.34 1.45 28.24
CA VAL A 90 -4.70 2.79 27.77
C VAL A 90 -6.00 3.29 28.37
N ASP A 91 -5.99 4.48 28.97
CA ASP A 91 -7.22 5.20 29.33
C ASP A 91 -7.73 5.94 28.09
N LEU A 92 -8.97 5.65 27.69
CA LEU A 92 -9.53 6.18 26.44
C LEU A 92 -9.97 7.65 26.54
N ASN A 93 -10.33 8.10 27.75
CA ASN A 93 -10.98 9.39 27.99
C ASN A 93 -10.32 10.26 29.08
N GLY A 94 -9.26 9.76 29.73
CA GLY A 94 -8.62 10.41 30.89
C GLY A 94 -9.45 10.34 32.17
N GLN A 95 -10.34 9.35 32.31
CA GLN A 95 -11.32 9.27 33.40
C GLN A 95 -11.05 8.12 34.40
N GLY A 96 -9.85 7.53 34.37
CA GLY A 96 -9.46 6.38 35.18
C GLY A 96 -9.90 5.03 34.61
N PHE A 97 -10.46 5.01 33.39
CA PHE A 97 -11.09 3.84 32.77
C PHE A 97 -10.21 3.29 31.63
N HIS A 98 -9.48 2.21 31.91
CA HIS A 98 -8.45 1.67 31.04
C HIS A 98 -8.92 0.43 30.24
N LYS A 99 -8.39 0.22 29.03
CA LYS A 99 -8.45 -1.06 28.30
C LYS A 99 -7.06 -1.59 28.02
N VAL A 100 -6.95 -2.90 27.78
CA VAL A 100 -5.74 -3.48 27.17
C VAL A 100 -5.65 -3.00 25.73
N SER A 101 -4.48 -2.52 25.32
CA SER A 101 -4.22 -1.99 23.98
C SER A 101 -3.93 -3.11 22.97
N ILE A 102 -3.81 -2.77 21.69
CA ILE A 102 -3.37 -3.71 20.65
C ILE A 102 -1.94 -4.18 20.98
N GLU A 103 -1.07 -3.25 21.37
CA GLU A 103 0.30 -3.51 21.79
C GLU A 103 0.36 -4.40 23.04
N GLY A 104 -0.56 -4.22 23.99
CA GLY A 104 -0.71 -5.11 25.14
C GLY A 104 -1.13 -6.53 24.73
N HIS A 105 -2.06 -6.66 23.78
CA HIS A 105 -2.43 -7.95 23.20
C HIS A 105 -1.32 -8.58 22.33
N GLU A 106 -0.35 -7.81 21.85
CA GLU A 106 0.84 -8.32 21.16
C GLU A 106 1.94 -8.76 22.12
N PHE A 107 2.20 -7.99 23.19
CA PHE A 107 3.15 -8.37 24.25
C PHE A 107 2.77 -9.71 24.91
N LEU A 108 1.47 -9.99 25.06
CA LEU A 108 0.97 -11.29 25.53
C LEU A 108 1.31 -12.47 24.62
N LYS A 109 1.60 -12.25 23.32
CA LYS A 109 1.95 -13.30 22.34
C LYS A 109 3.46 -13.57 22.25
N GLN A 110 4.31 -12.76 22.88
CA GLN A 110 5.75 -12.73 22.57
C GLN A 110 6.62 -13.74 23.34
N ASP A 111 6.16 -14.29 24.48
CA ASP A 111 6.89 -15.32 25.25
C ASP A 111 6.02 -16.53 25.61
N GLU A 112 5.37 -17.14 24.61
CA GLU A 112 4.99 -18.56 24.70
C GLU A 112 6.27 -19.41 24.59
N THR A 113 7.05 -19.45 25.68
CA THR A 113 8.29 -20.22 25.78
C THR A 113 8.01 -21.73 25.70
N PRO A 114 8.93 -22.52 25.12
CA PRO A 114 8.51 -23.47 24.10
C PRO A 114 7.96 -24.80 24.63
N LEU A 115 6.65 -25.00 24.46
CA LEU A 115 6.18 -26.22 23.80
C LEU A 115 6.85 -26.33 22.41
N GLU A 116 6.99 -27.55 21.84
CA GLU A 116 7.59 -27.74 20.50
C GLU A 116 7.13 -26.61 19.56
N PRO A 117 8.05 -25.77 19.04
CA PRO A 117 7.69 -24.43 18.59
C PRO A 117 6.54 -24.48 17.62
N ALA A 118 5.59 -23.55 17.72
CA ALA A 118 4.37 -23.59 16.92
C ALA A 118 4.70 -23.84 15.44
N GLN A 119 5.73 -23.16 14.90
CA GLN A 119 6.28 -23.38 13.56
C GLN A 119 6.72 -24.83 13.26
N ALA A 120 7.28 -25.59 14.20
CA ALA A 120 7.63 -27.01 14.01
C ALA A 120 6.42 -27.95 14.04
N ILE A 121 5.41 -27.68 14.89
CA ILE A 121 4.14 -28.44 14.86
C ILE A 121 3.36 -28.12 13.58
N ILE A 122 3.33 -26.85 13.19
CA ILE A 122 2.76 -26.32 11.95
C ILE A 122 3.45 -26.92 10.71
N SER A 123 4.79 -26.99 10.71
CA SER A 123 5.57 -27.54 9.59
C SER A 123 5.31 -29.03 9.35
N ARG A 124 4.72 -29.79 10.30
CA ARG A 124 4.34 -31.21 10.10
C ARG A 124 3.21 -31.42 9.07
N GLN A 125 2.68 -30.36 8.45
CA GLN A 125 1.84 -30.50 7.25
C GLN A 125 2.63 -30.67 5.95
N LEU A 126 3.90 -30.28 5.91
CA LEU A 126 4.79 -30.42 4.74
C LEU A 126 5.92 -31.42 5.04
N PRO A 127 6.48 -32.10 4.02
CA PRO A 127 7.67 -32.90 4.19
C PRO A 127 8.87 -32.01 4.57
N ALA A 128 9.91 -32.58 5.18
CA ALA A 128 11.21 -31.91 5.30
C ALA A 128 11.80 -31.63 3.91
N ARG A 129 12.63 -30.59 3.75
CA ARG A 129 13.38 -30.38 2.49
C ARG A 129 14.35 -31.54 2.28
N VAL A 130 14.54 -31.91 1.02
CA VAL A 130 15.56 -32.87 0.59
C VAL A 130 16.70 -32.05 0.01
N ASP A 131 17.89 -32.14 0.61
CA ASP A 131 19.03 -31.33 0.20
C ASP A 131 19.43 -31.64 -1.25
N GLY A 132 19.58 -30.60 -2.07
CA GLY A 132 19.89 -30.71 -3.50
C GLY A 132 18.70 -31.00 -4.42
N ALA A 133 17.47 -31.19 -3.90
CA ALA A 133 16.26 -31.35 -4.71
C ALA A 133 15.40 -30.06 -4.69
N PRO A 134 15.04 -29.49 -5.85
CA PRO A 134 14.17 -28.30 -5.90
C PRO A 134 12.76 -28.65 -5.42
N ARG A 135 12.15 -27.77 -4.61
CA ARG A 135 10.79 -27.94 -4.08
C ARG A 135 9.77 -27.22 -4.95
N VAL A 136 8.75 -27.95 -5.39
CA VAL A 136 7.76 -27.46 -6.36
C VAL A 136 6.34 -27.77 -5.89
N PHE A 137 5.50 -26.74 -5.76
CA PHE A 137 4.08 -26.90 -5.47
C PHE A 137 3.26 -26.99 -6.77
N LEU A 138 2.38 -28.00 -6.86
CA LEU A 138 1.43 -28.15 -7.95
C LEU A 138 0.08 -27.50 -7.58
N SER A 139 -0.17 -26.31 -8.13
CA SER A 139 -1.50 -25.68 -8.06
C SER A 139 -2.36 -26.16 -9.22
N TYR A 140 -3.55 -26.70 -8.92
CA TYR A 140 -4.49 -27.22 -9.91
C TYR A 140 -5.93 -27.16 -9.35
N SER A 141 -6.92 -27.18 -10.23
CA SER A 141 -8.33 -27.18 -9.85
C SER A 141 -8.88 -28.60 -9.72
N TRP A 142 -9.81 -28.82 -8.79
CA TRP A 142 -10.43 -30.14 -8.56
C TRP A 142 -11.50 -30.47 -9.63
N GLU A 143 -11.05 -30.63 -10.88
CA GLU A 143 -11.89 -30.86 -12.06
C GLU A 143 -11.86 -32.32 -12.53
N GLY A 144 -13.02 -32.86 -12.93
CA GLY A 144 -13.19 -34.26 -13.37
C GLY A 144 -12.62 -35.27 -12.38
N ASP A 145 -12.34 -36.50 -12.84
CA ASP A 145 -11.36 -37.39 -12.20
C ASP A 145 -10.17 -37.69 -13.13
N GLU A 146 -10.36 -37.56 -14.44
CA GLU A 146 -9.34 -37.62 -15.48
C GLU A 146 -8.24 -36.55 -15.30
N HIS A 147 -8.60 -35.28 -15.13
CA HIS A 147 -7.63 -34.22 -14.85
C HIS A 147 -6.90 -34.46 -13.53
N LYS A 148 -7.59 -34.89 -12.45
CA LYS A 148 -6.95 -35.29 -11.19
C LYS A 148 -5.96 -36.45 -11.37
N ALA A 149 -6.28 -37.42 -12.22
CA ALA A 149 -5.40 -38.55 -12.53
C ALA A 149 -4.17 -38.10 -13.35
N TRP A 150 -4.36 -37.19 -14.30
CA TRP A 150 -3.27 -36.60 -15.08
C TRP A 150 -2.32 -35.77 -14.19
N VAL A 151 -2.85 -34.91 -13.30
CA VAL A 151 -2.02 -34.12 -12.37
C VAL A 151 -1.24 -35.04 -11.43
N ARG A 152 -1.85 -36.15 -10.97
CA ARG A 152 -1.14 -37.19 -10.21
C ARG A 152 -0.01 -37.81 -11.05
N ALA A 153 -0.25 -38.16 -12.31
CA ALA A 153 0.78 -38.74 -13.18
C ALA A 153 1.95 -37.78 -13.44
N LEU A 154 1.67 -36.48 -13.60
CA LEU A 154 2.71 -35.44 -13.68
C LEU A 154 3.51 -35.33 -12.36
N ALA A 155 2.82 -35.30 -11.22
CA ALA A 155 3.44 -35.29 -9.89
C ALA A 155 4.36 -36.51 -9.69
N GLU A 156 3.87 -37.72 -10.00
CA GLU A 156 4.63 -38.96 -9.90
C GLU A 156 5.80 -39.07 -10.90
N ARG A 157 5.80 -38.29 -11.98
CA ARG A 157 6.91 -38.23 -12.94
C ARG A 157 7.99 -37.26 -12.45
N LEU A 158 7.64 -36.00 -12.17
CA LEU A 158 8.55 -35.00 -11.61
C LEU A 158 9.22 -35.50 -10.31
N GLN A 159 8.47 -36.24 -9.48
CA GLN A 159 8.99 -36.84 -8.24
C GLN A 159 10.01 -37.97 -8.45
N LYS A 160 10.00 -38.64 -9.61
CA LYS A 160 11.05 -39.61 -10.03
C LYS A 160 12.25 -38.88 -10.61
N ASP A 161 12.01 -37.81 -11.36
CA ASP A 161 13.01 -36.99 -12.05
C ASP A 161 13.70 -35.97 -11.10
N GLY A 162 13.77 -36.28 -9.80
CA GLY A 162 14.58 -35.58 -8.80
C GLY A 162 13.93 -34.37 -8.09
N ILE A 163 12.67 -34.05 -8.37
CA ILE A 163 12.01 -32.84 -7.84
C ILE A 163 11.20 -33.18 -6.57
N GLN A 164 11.27 -32.37 -5.51
CA GLN A 164 10.39 -32.54 -4.35
C GLN A 164 9.02 -31.90 -4.61
N ILE A 165 8.03 -32.72 -4.93
CA ILE A 165 6.67 -32.26 -5.24
C ILE A 165 5.84 -32.11 -3.96
N LEU A 166 5.25 -30.92 -3.79
CA LEU A 166 4.15 -30.67 -2.86
C LEU A 166 2.82 -30.82 -3.62
N PHE A 167 2.02 -31.81 -3.23
CA PHE A 167 0.75 -32.16 -3.85
C PHE A 167 -0.31 -32.44 -2.78
N ASP A 168 -1.48 -31.81 -2.88
CA ASP A 168 -2.50 -31.82 -1.81
C ASP A 168 -2.94 -33.24 -1.43
N LYS A 169 -3.10 -34.14 -2.41
CA LYS A 169 -3.51 -35.55 -2.17
C LYS A 169 -2.49 -36.40 -1.43
N TRP A 170 -1.24 -35.99 -1.29
CA TRP A 170 -0.20 -36.75 -0.57
C TRP A 170 -0.04 -36.31 0.89
N TYR A 171 -0.31 -35.03 1.18
CA TYR A 171 0.03 -34.44 2.48
C TYR A 171 -1.19 -33.95 3.27
N LEU A 172 -2.27 -33.50 2.61
CA LEU A 172 -3.47 -33.00 3.27
C LEU A 172 -4.36 -34.15 3.78
N LYS A 173 -4.67 -34.13 5.07
CA LYS A 173 -5.49 -35.13 5.78
C LYS A 173 -6.86 -34.56 6.13
N LEU A 174 -7.84 -35.45 6.35
CA LEU A 174 -9.18 -35.05 6.79
C LEU A 174 -9.11 -34.22 8.07
N GLY A 175 -9.75 -33.05 8.08
CA GLY A 175 -9.75 -32.11 9.19
C GLY A 175 -8.57 -31.13 9.22
N GLN A 176 -7.62 -31.19 8.28
CA GLN A 176 -6.63 -30.12 8.08
C GLN A 176 -7.21 -29.01 7.20
N ASP A 177 -6.75 -27.78 7.45
CA ASP A 177 -7.12 -26.61 6.67
C ASP A 177 -6.40 -26.58 5.31
N LYS A 178 -7.17 -26.59 4.22
CA LYS A 178 -6.64 -26.57 2.85
C LYS A 178 -5.99 -25.22 2.50
N LEU A 179 -6.56 -24.11 2.97
CA LEU A 179 -6.03 -22.77 2.70
C LEU A 179 -4.67 -22.62 3.37
N TYR A 180 -4.58 -23.02 4.64
CA TYR A 180 -3.34 -23.00 5.40
C TYR A 180 -2.23 -23.85 4.75
N PHE A 181 -2.58 -25.06 4.29
CA PHE A 181 -1.66 -25.91 3.53
C PHE A 181 -1.18 -25.23 2.25
N MET A 182 -2.07 -24.57 1.51
CA MET A 182 -1.72 -23.92 0.24
C MET A 182 -0.87 -22.66 0.43
N GLU A 183 -1.13 -21.84 1.45
CA GLU A 183 -0.26 -20.73 1.84
C GLU A 183 1.16 -21.24 2.13
N GLN A 184 1.30 -22.24 3.01
CA GLN A 184 2.61 -22.80 3.34
C GLN A 184 3.29 -23.47 2.14
N ALA A 185 2.55 -24.17 1.27
CA ALA A 185 3.11 -24.80 0.09
C ALA A 185 3.57 -23.77 -0.96
N VAL A 186 2.86 -22.65 -1.12
CA VAL A 186 3.26 -21.54 -1.99
C VAL A 186 4.50 -20.84 -1.43
N THR A 187 4.49 -20.39 -0.17
CA THR A 187 5.61 -19.65 0.41
C THR A 187 6.88 -20.50 0.54
N GLN A 188 6.78 -21.78 0.93
CA GLN A 188 7.95 -22.65 1.18
C GLN A 188 8.53 -23.33 -0.07
N SER A 189 7.91 -23.23 -1.26
CA SER A 189 8.42 -23.82 -2.50
C SER A 189 9.34 -22.88 -3.27
N ASP A 190 10.33 -23.45 -3.95
CA ASP A 190 11.24 -22.74 -4.84
C ASP A 190 10.52 -22.37 -6.16
N PHE A 191 9.63 -23.24 -6.64
CA PHE A 191 8.72 -22.97 -7.75
C PHE A 191 7.26 -23.39 -7.46
N VAL A 192 6.33 -22.79 -8.19
CA VAL A 192 4.90 -23.10 -8.17
C VAL A 192 4.47 -23.35 -9.61
N ALA A 193 4.22 -24.62 -9.94
CA ALA A 193 3.73 -25.05 -11.23
C ALA A 193 2.19 -24.99 -11.23
N ILE A 194 1.62 -24.18 -12.11
CA ILE A 194 0.18 -23.87 -12.15
C ILE A 194 -0.45 -24.60 -13.34
N VAL A 195 -1.24 -25.64 -13.07
CA VAL A 195 -1.88 -26.46 -14.09
C VAL A 195 -3.10 -25.74 -14.67
N CYS A 196 -2.92 -25.19 -15.86
CA CYS A 196 -3.86 -24.32 -16.54
C CYS A 196 -4.90 -25.11 -17.37
N THR A 197 -6.16 -24.97 -16.97
CA THR A 197 -7.37 -25.30 -17.75
C THR A 197 -8.23 -24.04 -17.92
N GLU A 198 -9.19 -24.05 -18.84
CA GLU A 198 -10.10 -22.92 -19.05
C GLU A 198 -10.97 -22.65 -17.80
N ASN A 199 -11.33 -23.71 -17.07
CA ASN A 199 -12.11 -23.67 -15.84
C ASN A 199 -11.25 -23.26 -14.61
N TYR A 200 -9.94 -23.58 -14.59
CA TYR A 200 -8.99 -22.97 -13.65
C TYR A 200 -8.91 -21.45 -13.88
N ALA A 201 -8.79 -21.01 -15.13
CA ALA A 201 -8.73 -19.59 -15.47
C ALA A 201 -10.05 -18.86 -15.17
N GLU A 202 -11.20 -19.48 -15.46
CA GLU A 202 -12.51 -18.96 -15.10
C GLU A 202 -12.60 -18.68 -13.59
N LYS A 203 -12.39 -19.70 -12.75
CA LYS A 203 -12.38 -19.59 -11.27
C LYS A 203 -11.35 -18.59 -10.73
N ALA A 204 -10.21 -18.44 -11.40
CA ALA A 204 -9.16 -17.50 -10.99
C ALA A 204 -9.46 -16.04 -11.39
N ASN A 205 -10.33 -15.83 -12.38
CA ASN A 205 -10.76 -14.51 -12.83
C ASN A 205 -12.11 -14.09 -12.22
N SER A 206 -13.02 -15.03 -11.95
CA SER A 206 -14.34 -14.79 -11.35
C SER A 206 -14.22 -14.51 -9.84
N ARG A 207 -14.22 -13.23 -9.45
CA ARG A 207 -14.11 -12.81 -8.03
C ARG A 207 -15.43 -12.87 -7.24
N GLU A 208 -16.37 -13.70 -7.67
CA GLU A 208 -17.70 -13.81 -7.05
C GLU A 208 -17.80 -14.96 -6.03
N GLY A 209 -18.71 -14.83 -5.06
CA GLY A 209 -19.19 -15.95 -4.24
C GLY A 209 -18.21 -16.58 -3.24
N GLY A 210 -16.97 -16.06 -3.10
CA GLY A 210 -15.98 -16.56 -2.14
C GLY A 210 -15.27 -17.86 -2.55
N VAL A 211 -15.68 -18.51 -3.64
CA VAL A 211 -15.05 -19.73 -4.19
C VAL A 211 -13.84 -19.35 -5.05
N GLY A 212 -12.86 -18.69 -4.43
CA GLY A 212 -11.68 -18.13 -5.13
C GLY A 212 -10.47 -17.82 -4.22
N TYR A 213 -10.50 -18.15 -2.94
CA TYR A 213 -9.40 -17.86 -1.99
C TYR A 213 -8.06 -18.47 -2.41
N GLU A 214 -8.07 -19.65 -3.02
CA GLU A 214 -6.89 -20.34 -3.57
C GLU A 214 -6.19 -19.48 -4.65
N SER A 215 -7.00 -18.82 -5.49
CA SER A 215 -6.54 -17.86 -6.48
C SER A 215 -6.12 -16.53 -5.85
N MET A 216 -6.70 -16.11 -4.72
CA MET A 216 -6.27 -14.91 -3.98
C MET A 216 -4.88 -15.08 -3.36
N ILE A 217 -4.59 -16.23 -2.74
CA ILE A 217 -3.27 -16.55 -2.16
C ILE A 217 -2.20 -16.44 -3.26
N ILE A 218 -2.43 -17.10 -4.40
CA ILE A 218 -1.50 -17.07 -5.54
C ILE A 218 -1.42 -15.67 -6.17
N THR A 219 -2.53 -14.94 -6.30
CA THR A 219 -2.51 -13.56 -6.83
C THR A 219 -1.75 -12.60 -5.91
N GLY A 220 -1.86 -12.77 -4.58
CA GLY A 220 -1.13 -12.00 -3.58
C GLY A 220 0.37 -12.24 -3.67
N GLU A 221 0.81 -13.50 -3.55
CA GLU A 221 2.22 -13.89 -3.65
C GLU A 221 2.80 -13.52 -5.05
N VAL A 222 2.04 -13.62 -6.15
CA VAL A 222 2.45 -13.11 -7.49
C VAL A 222 2.58 -11.59 -7.52
N ALA A 223 1.75 -10.84 -6.78
CA ALA A 223 1.80 -9.38 -6.72
C ALA A 223 2.91 -8.85 -5.81
N GLU A 224 3.24 -9.57 -4.74
CA GLU A 224 4.38 -9.27 -3.86
C GLU A 224 5.72 -9.69 -4.50
N HIS A 225 5.72 -10.72 -5.35
CA HIS A 225 6.89 -11.25 -6.03
C HIS A 225 6.87 -11.09 -7.56
N MET A 226 6.37 -9.97 -8.08
CA MET A 226 6.19 -9.74 -9.53
C MET A 226 7.44 -9.98 -10.39
N LEU A 227 8.64 -9.73 -9.87
CA LEU A 227 9.90 -9.92 -10.62
C LEU A 227 10.46 -11.35 -10.56
N THR A 228 9.84 -12.28 -9.83
CA THR A 228 10.31 -13.67 -9.72
C THR A 228 9.87 -14.53 -10.89
N ASP A 229 10.61 -15.60 -11.12
CA ASP A 229 10.35 -16.72 -12.04
C ASP A 229 9.77 -17.96 -11.33
N LYS A 230 9.39 -17.80 -10.05
CA LYS A 230 8.77 -18.81 -9.18
C LYS A 230 7.53 -19.46 -9.80
N PHE A 231 6.71 -18.70 -10.52
CA PHE A 231 5.41 -19.16 -11.03
C PHE A 231 5.47 -19.58 -12.49
N ILE A 232 5.22 -20.86 -12.75
CA ILE A 232 5.34 -21.49 -14.08
C ILE A 232 3.96 -22.01 -14.51
N PRO A 233 3.33 -21.42 -15.54
CA PRO A 233 2.13 -21.98 -16.16
C PRO A 233 2.44 -23.32 -16.85
N VAL A 234 1.55 -24.30 -16.67
CA VAL A 234 1.60 -25.63 -17.31
C VAL A 234 0.24 -25.86 -17.98
N LEU A 235 0.16 -25.66 -19.29
CA LEU A 235 -1.11 -25.79 -20.03
C LEU A 235 -1.50 -27.27 -20.15
N ARG A 236 -2.66 -27.64 -19.57
CA ARG A 236 -3.24 -29.00 -19.66
C ARG A 236 -4.37 -29.11 -20.68
N GLN A 237 -5.17 -28.07 -20.83
CA GLN A 237 -6.36 -28.09 -21.69
C GLN A 237 -6.71 -26.68 -22.16
N GLY A 238 -7.23 -26.54 -23.38
CA GLY A 238 -7.57 -25.24 -23.98
C GLY A 238 -6.35 -24.60 -24.66
N SER A 239 -6.10 -23.33 -24.38
CA SER A 239 -4.98 -22.57 -24.98
C SER A 239 -4.36 -21.60 -23.99
N PHE A 240 -3.12 -21.15 -24.21
CA PHE A 240 -2.52 -20.10 -23.36
C PHE A 240 -3.34 -18.79 -23.31
N LYS A 241 -4.23 -18.54 -24.29
CA LYS A 241 -5.09 -17.36 -24.35
C LYS A 241 -6.35 -17.49 -23.46
N THR A 242 -6.86 -18.70 -23.32
CA THR A 242 -8.13 -19.02 -22.61
C THR A 242 -7.88 -19.61 -21.22
N SER A 243 -6.86 -20.43 -21.06
CA SER A 243 -6.58 -21.22 -19.85
C SER A 243 -5.63 -20.56 -18.85
N LEU A 244 -5.15 -19.35 -19.10
CA LEU A 244 -4.35 -18.57 -18.15
C LEU A 244 -5.20 -17.53 -17.41
N PRO A 245 -5.17 -17.52 -16.06
CA PRO A 245 -5.61 -16.39 -15.24
C PRO A 245 -4.97 -15.07 -15.72
N ILE A 246 -5.68 -13.95 -15.55
CA ILE A 246 -5.22 -12.63 -16.03
C ILE A 246 -3.81 -12.28 -15.52
N TYR A 247 -3.49 -12.64 -14.27
CA TYR A 247 -2.18 -12.37 -13.65
C TYR A 247 -1.00 -13.22 -14.19
N LEU A 248 -1.26 -14.24 -15.02
CA LEU A 248 -0.21 -15.07 -15.65
C LEU A 248 -0.01 -14.77 -17.14
N LYS A 249 -0.83 -13.92 -17.79
CA LYS A 249 -0.83 -13.76 -19.26
C LYS A 249 0.46 -13.15 -19.86
N SER A 250 1.38 -12.68 -19.03
CA SER A 250 2.72 -12.20 -19.40
C SER A 250 3.85 -13.21 -19.12
N ARG A 251 3.54 -14.38 -18.55
CA ARG A 251 4.52 -15.44 -18.21
C ARG A 251 4.68 -16.43 -19.35
N LEU A 252 5.93 -16.84 -19.59
CA LEU A 252 6.22 -18.05 -20.36
C LEU A 252 5.91 -19.29 -19.49
N GLY A 253 5.51 -20.38 -20.13
CA GLY A 253 5.13 -21.64 -19.51
C GLY A 253 4.98 -22.73 -20.57
N VAL A 254 4.89 -23.98 -20.15
CA VAL A 254 4.98 -25.16 -21.03
C VAL A 254 3.63 -25.72 -21.45
N ASN A 255 3.58 -26.35 -22.63
CA ASN A 255 2.40 -26.91 -23.24
C ASN A 255 2.35 -28.45 -23.13
N LEU A 256 1.73 -28.93 -22.05
CA LEU A 256 1.52 -30.36 -21.82
C LEU A 256 0.06 -30.78 -22.12
N SER A 257 -0.59 -30.12 -23.07
CA SER A 257 -2.02 -30.34 -23.37
C SER A 257 -2.32 -31.44 -24.40
N ALA A 258 -1.30 -31.96 -25.08
CA ALA A 258 -1.44 -33.08 -26.01
C ALA A 258 -1.50 -34.42 -25.26
N GLU A 259 -1.99 -35.47 -25.94
CA GLU A 259 -2.13 -36.82 -25.39
C GLU A 259 -1.52 -37.86 -26.35
N PRO A 260 -0.31 -38.41 -26.05
CA PRO A 260 0.60 -37.99 -24.98
C PRO A 260 1.12 -36.56 -25.18
N TYR A 261 1.59 -35.93 -24.10
CA TYR A 261 2.17 -34.59 -24.15
C TYR A 261 3.56 -34.59 -24.81
N SER A 262 4.04 -33.41 -25.21
CA SER A 262 5.38 -33.27 -25.79
C SER A 262 6.46 -33.54 -24.74
N GLU A 263 7.40 -34.41 -25.07
CA GLU A 263 8.57 -34.69 -24.22
C GLU A 263 9.56 -33.51 -24.21
N ASP A 264 9.65 -32.73 -25.29
CA ASP A 264 10.50 -31.53 -25.37
C ASP A 264 10.03 -30.45 -24.39
N GLU A 265 8.70 -30.22 -24.32
CA GLU A 265 8.06 -29.29 -23.38
C GLU A 265 8.15 -29.79 -21.92
N TYR A 266 8.21 -31.12 -21.73
CA TYR A 266 8.48 -31.72 -20.42
C TYR A 266 9.95 -31.54 -20.02
N GLU A 267 10.91 -31.68 -20.94
CA GLU A 267 12.32 -31.41 -20.69
C GLU A 267 12.56 -29.93 -20.36
N GLU A 268 11.91 -28.99 -21.06
CA GLU A 268 12.00 -27.56 -20.74
C GLU A 268 11.50 -27.25 -19.31
N LEU A 269 10.38 -27.84 -18.90
CA LEU A 269 9.90 -27.75 -17.51
C LEU A 269 10.90 -28.34 -16.52
N LEU A 270 11.39 -29.56 -16.77
CA LEU A 270 12.33 -30.27 -15.90
C LEU A 270 13.64 -29.48 -15.73
N ARG A 271 14.20 -28.96 -16.84
CA ARG A 271 15.36 -28.07 -16.86
C ARG A 271 15.12 -26.81 -16.04
N LYS A 272 13.98 -26.14 -16.25
CA LYS A 272 13.65 -24.91 -15.53
C LYS A 272 13.57 -25.12 -14.02
N LEU A 273 13.00 -26.25 -13.59
CA LEU A 273 12.84 -26.60 -12.17
C LEU A 273 14.16 -27.03 -11.49
N HIS A 274 15.09 -27.64 -12.23
CA HIS A 274 16.46 -27.90 -11.74
C HIS A 274 17.42 -26.71 -11.88
N GLY A 275 16.98 -25.61 -12.51
CA GLY A 275 17.81 -24.42 -12.74
C GLY A 275 18.74 -24.49 -13.96
N GLU A 276 18.72 -25.60 -14.73
CA GLU A 276 19.53 -25.79 -15.95
C GLU A 276 19.01 -24.93 -17.11
N THR A 277 19.32 -23.63 -17.10
CA THR A 277 19.01 -22.73 -18.21
C THR A 277 19.99 -22.94 -19.36
N LEU A 278 19.51 -22.94 -20.61
CA LEU A 278 20.36 -22.98 -21.80
C LEU A 278 21.22 -21.71 -21.90
N GLU A 279 22.52 -21.82 -21.61
CA GLU A 279 23.45 -20.71 -21.78
C GLU A 279 23.63 -20.35 -23.27
N GLY A 280 23.60 -19.05 -23.57
CA GLY A 280 23.92 -18.56 -24.90
C GLY A 280 25.39 -18.83 -25.26
N PRO A 281 25.72 -19.10 -26.54
CA PRO A 281 27.08 -19.39 -26.94
C PRO A 281 28.02 -18.23 -26.62
N ALA A 282 29.22 -18.55 -26.14
CA ALA A 282 30.22 -17.57 -25.73
C ALA A 282 30.47 -16.49 -26.79
N LEU A 283 30.51 -15.23 -26.35
CA LEU A 283 30.58 -14.04 -27.20
C LEU A 283 31.71 -14.14 -28.25
N GLY A 284 31.31 -14.22 -29.52
CA GLY A 284 32.23 -14.27 -30.65
C GLY A 284 33.10 -13.01 -30.73
N LYS A 285 34.34 -13.17 -31.24
CA LYS A 285 35.26 -12.05 -31.47
C LYS A 285 34.61 -11.03 -32.42
N LYS A 286 34.74 -9.74 -32.10
CA LYS A 286 34.26 -8.63 -32.92
C LYS A 286 34.68 -8.83 -34.39
N PRO A 287 33.73 -8.84 -35.35
CA PRO A 287 34.06 -8.95 -36.77
C PRO A 287 35.01 -7.83 -37.24
N ASP A 288 35.90 -8.15 -38.17
CA ASP A 288 36.81 -7.15 -38.74
C ASP A 288 36.08 -6.27 -39.77
N PHE A 289 35.61 -5.12 -39.32
CA PHE A 289 34.97 -4.11 -40.15
C PHE A 289 35.96 -3.28 -41.01
N SER A 290 37.27 -3.55 -40.96
CA SER A 290 38.28 -2.80 -41.74
C SER A 290 38.13 -2.93 -43.25
N LYS A 291 37.44 -3.97 -43.73
CA LYS A 291 37.25 -4.28 -45.16
C LYS A 291 35.84 -3.99 -45.68
N LYS A 292 35.39 -2.74 -45.53
CA LYS A 292 34.33 -2.19 -46.40
C LYS A 292 34.62 -0.71 -46.69
N PRO A 293 34.69 -0.27 -47.97
CA PRO A 293 35.04 1.10 -48.29
C PRO A 293 33.90 2.05 -47.92
N ALA A 294 34.21 3.06 -47.11
CA ALA A 294 33.26 4.14 -46.83
C ALA A 294 33.06 5.01 -48.08
N LYS A 295 31.80 5.36 -48.37
CA LYS A 295 31.48 6.58 -49.13
C LYS A 295 31.02 7.67 -48.16
N SER A 296 31.39 8.90 -48.51
CA SER A 296 31.21 10.17 -47.81
C SER A 296 29.76 10.45 -47.37
N ALA A 297 29.49 11.34 -46.39
CA ALA A 297 30.28 12.54 -46.09
C ALA A 297 30.24 13.07 -44.62
N SER A 298 31.20 13.98 -44.35
CA SER A 298 31.17 15.10 -43.40
C SER A 298 30.90 14.87 -41.89
N SER A 299 32.01 14.74 -41.16
CA SER A 299 32.27 15.32 -39.80
C SER A 299 32.39 16.86 -39.86
N PRO A 300 32.78 17.66 -38.82
CA PRO A 300 33.42 17.37 -37.50
C PRO A 300 32.48 17.77 -36.31
N ILE A 301 32.82 18.07 -35.04
CA ILE A 301 34.05 18.40 -34.24
C ILE A 301 33.89 17.69 -32.86
N ALA A 302 34.81 16.82 -32.40
CA ALA A 302 36.01 17.05 -31.56
C ALA A 302 35.73 17.62 -30.13
N LYS A 303 35.99 16.92 -28.99
CA LYS A 303 37.28 16.48 -28.33
C LYS A 303 37.74 17.47 -27.20
N PRO A 304 38.63 17.12 -26.23
CA PRO A 304 38.62 15.93 -25.34
C PRO A 304 39.16 16.14 -23.88
N ILE A 305 38.91 15.16 -23.00
CA ILE A 305 39.77 14.54 -21.95
C ILE A 305 40.92 15.35 -21.27
N ALA A 306 40.90 15.40 -19.92
CA ALA A 306 42.05 15.28 -18.97
C ALA A 306 41.49 15.06 -17.53
N SER A 307 42.11 14.36 -16.56
CA SER A 307 43.29 13.45 -16.52
C SER A 307 43.31 12.63 -15.22
N LEU A 308 43.92 11.42 -15.22
CA LEU A 308 44.23 10.59 -14.02
C LEU A 308 45.70 10.75 -13.61
N PRO A 309 46.03 10.67 -12.30
CA PRO A 309 46.84 9.54 -11.78
C PRO A 309 46.45 9.11 -10.34
N THR A 310 46.05 7.85 -10.08
CA THR A 310 46.90 6.71 -9.63
C THR A 310 47.83 6.94 -8.42
N THR A 311 47.57 6.25 -7.29
CA THR A 311 48.46 5.19 -6.73
C THR A 311 47.79 4.39 -5.58
N SER A 312 48.41 3.24 -5.24
CA SER A 312 47.96 2.15 -4.33
C SER A 312 48.33 2.42 -2.84
N PRO A 313 48.11 1.52 -1.83
CA PRO A 313 47.67 0.11 -1.88
C PRO A 313 46.67 -0.44 -0.82
N ALA A 314 46.13 -1.62 -1.14
CA ALA A 314 45.80 -2.78 -0.29
C ALA A 314 45.35 -2.64 1.19
N ALA A 315 44.13 -3.15 1.46
CA ALA A 315 43.93 -4.27 2.38
C ALA A 315 42.63 -5.03 1.99
N ALA A 316 42.58 -6.34 2.18
CA ALA A 316 41.36 -7.14 2.01
C ALA A 316 40.90 -7.66 3.37
N ILE A 317 39.62 -7.45 3.69
CA ILE A 317 38.91 -8.17 4.75
C ILE A 317 37.64 -8.73 4.11
N ILE A 318 37.43 -10.02 4.28
CA ILE A 318 36.18 -10.72 3.97
C ILE A 318 35.35 -10.67 5.26
N ASP A 319 34.11 -10.17 5.22
CA ASP A 319 32.96 -11.05 5.50
C ASP A 319 31.57 -10.41 5.26
N ILE A 320 30.61 -11.31 5.03
CA ILE A 320 29.15 -11.19 5.19
C ILE A 320 28.51 -9.82 4.89
N HIS A 321 27.83 -9.74 3.74
CA HIS A 321 26.59 -8.96 3.60
C HIS A 321 25.48 -9.88 3.03
N HIS A 322 24.82 -10.62 3.92
CA HIS A 322 23.58 -11.31 3.57
C HIS A 322 22.45 -10.28 3.45
N GLY A 323 21.78 -10.24 2.30
CA GLY A 323 20.78 -9.23 1.98
C GLY A 323 19.61 -9.20 2.97
N ARG A 324 19.23 -8.00 3.40
CA ARG A 324 17.99 -7.72 4.12
C ARG A 324 17.24 -6.59 3.43
N ASN A 325 16.35 -6.95 2.52
CA ASN A 325 15.32 -6.02 2.03
C ASN A 325 14.25 -5.88 3.12
N SER A 326 14.60 -5.24 4.23
CA SER A 326 13.71 -5.04 5.38
C SER A 326 12.66 -3.97 5.08
N VAL A 327 11.40 -4.29 5.34
CA VAL A 327 10.26 -3.39 5.09
C VAL A 327 10.29 -2.23 6.08
N LEU A 328 10.42 -1.01 5.55
CA LEU A 328 10.24 0.24 6.30
C LEU A 328 8.79 0.36 6.79
N THR A 329 8.58 0.71 8.05
CA THR A 329 7.25 1.12 8.53
C THR A 329 6.97 2.58 8.16
N VAL A 330 5.70 3.00 8.28
CA VAL A 330 5.26 4.37 7.93
C VAL A 330 6.12 5.43 8.62
N ASP A 331 6.48 5.23 9.88
CA ASP A 331 7.29 6.19 10.64
C ASP A 331 8.79 6.15 10.31
N ASP A 332 9.34 5.00 9.88
CA ASP A 332 10.70 4.96 9.32
C ASP A 332 10.74 5.78 8.02
N LEU A 333 9.79 5.53 7.12
CA LEU A 333 9.70 6.19 5.82
C LEU A 333 9.45 7.70 5.97
N ARG A 334 8.66 8.12 6.96
CA ARG A 334 8.46 9.53 7.30
C ARG A 334 9.76 10.21 7.70
N LEU A 335 10.48 9.66 8.68
CA LEU A 335 11.71 10.27 9.18
C LEU A 335 12.82 10.24 8.13
N LEU A 336 12.92 9.17 7.34
CA LEU A 336 13.85 9.03 6.22
C LEU A 336 13.60 10.09 5.15
N LEU A 337 12.34 10.26 4.68
CA LEU A 337 12.00 11.28 3.68
C LEU A 337 12.12 12.71 4.21
N ALA A 338 11.82 12.94 5.50
CA ALA A 338 11.97 14.25 6.12
C ALA A 338 13.44 14.66 6.26
N ALA A 339 14.30 13.72 6.66
CA ALA A 339 15.75 13.94 6.71
C ALA A 339 16.33 14.16 5.29
N ALA A 340 15.88 13.40 4.29
CA ALA A 340 16.33 13.50 2.90
C ALA A 340 16.04 14.87 2.25
N ALA A 341 15.04 15.59 2.77
CA ALA A 341 14.67 16.91 2.29
C ALA A 341 15.62 18.04 2.78
N ASP A 342 16.50 17.77 3.75
CA ASP A 342 17.65 18.61 4.08
C ASP A 342 18.90 18.10 3.33
N ALA A 343 19.68 19.02 2.75
CA ALA A 343 20.94 18.69 2.08
C ALA A 343 22.02 18.16 3.04
N GLY A 344 21.85 18.34 4.35
CA GLY A 344 22.65 17.70 5.39
C GLY A 344 22.16 16.32 5.83
N GLY A 345 20.94 15.89 5.45
CA GLY A 345 20.40 14.58 5.85
C GLY A 345 20.21 14.39 7.35
N ARG A 346 20.03 15.47 8.13
CA ARG A 346 20.18 15.43 9.59
C ARG A 346 18.90 15.14 10.35
N VAL A 347 19.03 14.29 11.36
CA VAL A 347 18.04 14.12 12.43
C VAL A 347 18.67 14.53 13.76
N ILE A 348 18.06 15.51 14.41
CA ILE A 348 18.46 16.03 15.72
C ILE A 348 17.54 15.45 16.79
N VAL A 349 18.12 14.97 17.88
CA VAL A 349 17.42 14.39 19.04
C VAL A 349 17.80 15.20 20.27
N GLN A 350 16.82 15.76 20.97
CA GLN A 350 17.08 16.58 22.16
C GLN A 350 16.17 16.16 23.31
N SER A 351 16.70 16.18 24.53
CA SER A 351 15.95 15.95 25.76
C SER A 351 16.10 17.18 26.66
N THR A 352 15.13 18.10 26.58
CA THR A 352 15.15 19.34 27.37
C THR A 352 14.26 19.19 28.62
N PHE A 353 14.11 20.27 29.38
CA PHE A 353 13.15 20.31 30.50
C PHE A 353 11.69 20.39 30.02
N ASP A 354 11.47 20.72 28.74
CA ASP A 354 10.16 20.89 28.08
C ASP A 354 9.78 19.68 27.20
N GLY A 355 10.53 18.57 27.31
CA GLY A 355 10.21 17.28 26.68
C GLY A 355 11.35 16.67 25.86
N TYR A 356 11.02 15.61 25.13
CA TYR A 356 11.93 14.91 24.22
C TYR A 356 11.51 15.10 22.75
N PHE A 357 12.45 15.55 21.94
CA PHE A 357 12.24 15.98 20.56
C PHE A 357 13.04 15.11 19.59
N VAL A 358 12.47 14.88 18.40
CA VAL A 358 13.16 14.24 17.26
C VAL A 358 12.80 15.07 16.04
N GLN A 359 13.78 15.77 15.47
CA GLN A 359 13.58 16.78 14.45
C GLN A 359 14.36 16.49 13.18
N ALA A 360 13.72 16.65 12.02
CA ALA A 360 14.34 16.56 10.70
C ALA A 360 13.70 17.61 9.79
N ASN A 361 14.51 18.36 9.03
CA ASN A 361 14.06 19.46 8.15
C ASN A 361 13.06 20.44 8.81
N GLY A 362 13.24 20.72 10.11
CA GLY A 362 12.37 21.63 10.88
C GLY A 362 11.00 21.06 11.31
N GLU A 363 10.64 19.84 10.89
CA GLU A 363 9.49 19.11 11.45
C GLU A 363 9.93 18.39 12.73
N ASN A 364 9.09 18.41 13.77
CA ASN A 364 9.28 17.65 15.00
C ASN A 364 8.31 16.46 15.06
N PHE A 365 8.86 15.26 15.17
CA PHE A 365 8.15 13.99 15.09
C PHE A 365 7.69 13.46 16.45
N ALA A 366 8.47 13.73 17.50
CA ALA A 366 8.17 13.26 18.85
C ALA A 366 7.24 14.23 19.62
N GLU A 367 6.17 13.68 20.17
CA GLU A 367 5.35 14.36 21.18
C GLU A 367 5.95 14.11 22.57
N ASP A 368 5.68 15.00 23.54
CA ASP A 368 6.05 14.78 24.94
C ASP A 368 5.11 13.77 25.64
N THR A 369 5.08 12.55 25.10
CA THR A 369 4.37 11.40 25.67
C THR A 369 5.29 10.19 25.66
N PRO A 370 5.35 9.37 26.74
CA PRO A 370 6.23 8.20 26.79
C PRO A 370 6.09 7.24 25.59
N ARG A 371 4.87 7.11 25.06
CA ARG A 371 4.56 6.30 23.86
C ARG A 371 5.23 6.86 22.59
N SER A 372 5.15 8.16 22.35
CA SER A 372 5.79 8.80 21.18
C SER A 372 7.32 8.77 21.31
N ILE A 373 7.84 9.06 22.51
CA ILE A 373 9.27 8.98 22.84
C ILE A 373 9.83 7.57 22.60
N ALA A 374 9.12 6.53 23.04
CA ALA A 374 9.52 5.14 22.83
C ALA A 374 9.44 4.72 21.36
N ALA A 375 8.40 5.15 20.64
CA ALA A 375 8.24 4.88 19.21
C ALA A 375 9.41 5.46 18.40
N TRP A 376 9.73 6.75 18.56
CA TRP A 376 10.81 7.38 17.78
C TRP A 376 12.20 6.90 18.17
N LYS A 377 12.45 6.53 19.44
CA LYS A 377 13.68 5.83 19.84
C LYS A 377 13.83 4.47 19.16
N ARG A 378 12.73 3.76 18.89
CA ARG A 378 12.71 2.50 18.13
C ARG A 378 12.93 2.72 16.63
N THR A 379 12.28 3.74 16.04
CA THR A 379 12.48 4.16 14.64
C THR A 379 13.93 4.52 14.37
N LEU A 380 14.53 5.39 15.20
CA LEU A 380 15.95 5.79 15.08
C LEU A 380 16.88 4.58 15.13
N ARG A 381 16.74 3.71 16.14
CA ARG A 381 17.57 2.50 16.26
C ARG A 381 17.43 1.60 15.03
N ARG A 382 16.20 1.35 14.57
CA ARG A 382 15.94 0.50 13.39
C ARG A 382 16.53 1.09 12.11
N LEU A 383 16.45 2.39 11.90
CA LEU A 383 17.08 3.06 10.75
C LEU A 383 18.62 3.01 10.79
N VAL A 384 19.22 2.98 11.99
CA VAL A 384 20.66 2.72 12.18
C VAL A 384 21.01 1.24 11.96
N ASP A 385 20.23 0.32 12.53
CA ASP A 385 20.38 -1.15 12.34
C ASP A 385 20.20 -1.57 10.87
N MET A 386 19.44 -0.80 10.09
CA MET A 386 19.24 -0.95 8.64
C MET A 386 20.25 -0.18 7.78
N GLY A 387 21.21 0.54 8.39
CA GLY A 387 22.28 1.24 7.67
C GLY A 387 21.87 2.55 6.98
N TYR A 388 20.65 3.05 7.19
CA TYR A 388 20.13 4.26 6.53
C TYR A 388 20.42 5.56 7.31
N LEU A 389 20.61 5.48 8.62
CA LEU A 389 21.12 6.57 9.46
C LEU A 389 22.46 6.16 10.09
N PHE A 390 23.37 7.11 10.22
CA PHE A 390 24.59 7.00 11.02
C PHE A 390 24.49 7.90 12.25
N GLN A 391 24.84 7.39 13.42
CA GLN A 391 24.81 8.18 14.66
C GLN A 391 26.15 8.91 14.86
N LEU A 392 26.13 10.25 14.84
CA LEU A 392 27.30 11.09 15.09
C LEU A 392 27.52 11.36 16.59
N SER A 393 26.43 11.43 17.37
CA SER A 393 26.45 11.61 18.83
C SER A 393 25.12 11.15 19.44
N ASP A 394 24.98 11.20 20.76
CA ASP A 394 23.71 10.90 21.45
C ASP A 394 22.53 11.79 20.97
N GLU A 395 22.83 12.97 20.44
CA GLU A 395 21.84 13.99 20.01
C GLU A 395 21.77 14.21 18.48
N VAL A 396 22.63 13.58 17.67
CA VAL A 396 22.72 13.88 16.23
C VAL A 396 22.95 12.61 15.40
N TYR A 397 22.11 12.45 14.38
CA TYR A 397 22.19 11.41 13.36
C TYR A 397 22.26 12.09 11.98
N GLU A 398 22.95 11.45 11.04
CA GLU A 398 23.15 11.93 9.67
C GLU A 398 22.85 10.77 8.70
N MET A 399 22.14 11.04 7.60
CA MET A 399 21.81 10.00 6.63
C MET A 399 23.04 9.43 5.93
N THR A 400 23.03 8.12 5.71
CA THR A 400 24.01 7.46 4.85
C THR A 400 23.62 7.64 3.37
N GLN A 401 24.56 7.38 2.46
CA GLN A 401 24.25 7.35 1.02
C GLN A 401 23.14 6.32 0.72
N GLU A 402 23.12 5.17 1.39
CA GLU A 402 22.07 4.17 1.21
C GLU A 402 20.71 4.66 1.73
N GLY A 403 20.69 5.47 2.80
CA GLY A 403 19.49 6.18 3.25
C GLY A 403 18.97 7.18 2.23
N PHE A 404 19.86 7.98 1.60
CA PHE A 404 19.49 8.90 0.52
C PHE A 404 18.99 8.15 -0.72
N ASP A 405 19.73 7.14 -1.18
CA ASP A 405 19.36 6.30 -2.30
C ASP A 405 18.00 5.62 -2.04
N ARG A 406 17.72 5.17 -0.80
CA ARG A 406 16.40 4.61 -0.45
C ARG A 406 15.30 5.67 -0.45
N ALA A 407 15.54 6.87 0.08
CA ALA A 407 14.57 7.96 0.07
C ALA A 407 14.21 8.39 -1.37
N ASP A 408 15.23 8.56 -2.22
CA ASP A 408 15.06 8.88 -3.64
C ASP A 408 14.31 7.78 -4.40
N ASN A 409 14.58 6.50 -4.10
CA ASN A 409 13.84 5.38 -4.71
C ASN A 409 12.36 5.35 -4.28
N GLU A 410 12.05 5.64 -3.01
CA GLU A 410 10.65 5.72 -2.51
C GLU A 410 9.92 6.93 -3.11
N GLU A 411 10.57 8.10 -3.20
CA GLU A 411 10.00 9.26 -3.87
C GLU A 411 9.82 9.00 -5.38
N ALA A 412 10.79 8.34 -6.03
CA ALA A 412 10.70 7.91 -7.42
C ALA A 412 9.58 6.87 -7.66
N ALA A 413 9.32 5.98 -6.71
CA ALA A 413 8.29 4.95 -6.80
C ALA A 413 6.85 5.50 -6.74
N LYS A 414 6.60 6.59 -6.00
CA LYS A 414 5.26 7.23 -5.90
C LYS A 414 4.68 7.54 -7.30
N PRO A 415 3.39 7.26 -7.57
CA PRO A 415 2.78 7.66 -8.84
C PRO A 415 2.81 9.19 -9.00
N LEU A 416 2.85 9.67 -10.25
CA LEU A 416 2.67 11.10 -10.51
C LEU A 416 1.22 11.47 -10.19
N SER A 417 1.05 12.34 -9.20
CA SER A 417 -0.24 12.94 -8.84
C SER A 417 -0.30 14.35 -9.42
N LEU A 418 -1.39 14.65 -10.12
CA LEU A 418 -1.68 15.93 -10.76
C LEU A 418 -3.03 16.44 -10.28
N TYR A 419 -3.04 17.53 -9.51
CA TYR A 419 -4.26 18.20 -9.09
C TYR A 419 -4.49 19.45 -9.95
N LEU A 420 -5.67 19.51 -10.58
CA LEU A 420 -6.10 20.63 -11.41
C LEU A 420 -7.29 21.34 -10.76
N SER A 421 -7.29 22.67 -10.70
CA SER A 421 -8.38 23.48 -10.14
C SER A 421 -8.35 24.91 -10.68
N PHE A 422 -9.41 25.70 -10.48
CA PHE A 422 -9.43 27.12 -10.85
C PHE A 422 -9.24 28.06 -9.65
N ALA A 423 -8.55 29.18 -9.89
CA ALA A 423 -8.35 30.26 -8.93
C ALA A 423 -8.48 31.65 -9.61
N GLY A 424 -8.71 32.69 -8.80
CA GLY A 424 -8.92 34.07 -9.26
C GLY A 424 -10.39 34.41 -9.55
N ASP A 425 -10.67 35.71 -9.69
CA ASP A 425 -11.97 36.22 -10.14
C ASP A 425 -12.20 35.93 -11.64
N VAL A 426 -13.45 36.06 -12.09
CA VAL A 426 -13.88 35.74 -13.47
C VAL A 426 -13.18 36.53 -14.59
N ASP A 427 -12.58 37.67 -14.25
CA ASP A 427 -11.81 38.58 -15.11
C ASP A 427 -10.30 38.28 -15.15
N ASN A 428 -9.80 37.46 -14.22
CA ASN A 428 -8.39 37.06 -14.15
C ASN A 428 -8.24 35.56 -13.79
N GLN A 429 -9.21 34.74 -14.22
CA GLN A 429 -9.32 33.36 -13.79
C GLN A 429 -8.18 32.51 -14.37
N SER A 430 -7.53 31.71 -13.54
CA SER A 430 -6.42 30.83 -13.94
C SER A 430 -6.69 29.37 -13.59
N LEU A 431 -6.26 28.47 -14.46
CA LEU A 431 -6.13 27.05 -14.16
C LEU A 431 -4.83 26.84 -13.35
N LEU A 432 -4.98 26.44 -12.09
CA LEU A 432 -3.90 26.01 -11.23
C LEU A 432 -3.61 24.53 -11.48
N ILE A 433 -2.33 24.22 -11.66
CA ILE A 433 -1.81 22.89 -11.97
C ILE A 433 -0.75 22.57 -10.91
N GLU A 434 -1.06 21.66 -10.01
CA GLU A 434 -0.18 21.23 -8.90
C GLU A 434 0.18 19.75 -9.05
N SER A 435 1.38 19.38 -8.63
CA SER A 435 1.92 18.04 -8.82
C SER A 435 2.95 17.66 -7.76
N ASN A 436 2.99 16.37 -7.40
CA ASN A 436 4.00 15.85 -6.47
C ASN A 436 5.40 15.74 -7.10
N LYS A 437 5.50 15.68 -8.44
CA LYS A 437 6.76 15.59 -9.18
C LYS A 437 6.88 16.70 -10.23
N PRO A 438 8.09 17.19 -10.55
CA PRO A 438 8.25 18.31 -11.47
C PRO A 438 7.76 17.96 -12.89
N ILE A 439 6.85 18.76 -13.44
CA ILE A 439 6.37 18.63 -14.83
C ILE A 439 6.63 19.91 -15.63
N LYS A 440 6.73 19.78 -16.96
CA LYS A 440 6.58 20.93 -17.88
C LYS A 440 5.22 20.84 -18.58
N VAL A 441 4.29 21.72 -18.23
CA VAL A 441 3.09 21.95 -19.04
C VAL A 441 3.53 22.49 -20.41
N LYS A 442 2.92 21.99 -21.49
CA LYS A 442 3.12 22.41 -22.88
C LYS A 442 1.95 23.25 -23.38
N SER A 443 0.73 22.81 -23.12
CA SER A 443 -0.49 23.47 -23.57
C SER A 443 -1.72 23.08 -22.75
N VAL A 444 -2.78 23.86 -22.88
CA VAL A 444 -4.13 23.54 -22.40
C VAL A 444 -5.09 23.70 -23.57
N ASP A 445 -5.61 22.58 -24.09
CA ASP A 445 -6.61 22.57 -25.16
C ASP A 445 -8.02 22.74 -24.57
N LEU A 446 -8.80 23.68 -25.11
CA LEU A 446 -10.20 23.89 -24.77
C LEU A 446 -11.06 23.00 -25.67
N LEU A 447 -11.69 21.99 -25.08
CA LEU A 447 -12.45 20.95 -25.77
C LEU A 447 -13.96 21.09 -25.55
N MET A 448 -14.74 20.73 -26.56
CA MET A 448 -16.16 20.42 -26.38
C MET A 448 -16.33 19.15 -25.52
N SER A 449 -17.57 18.92 -25.07
CA SER A 449 -18.04 17.69 -24.43
C SER A 449 -17.78 16.40 -25.23
N SER A 450 -17.57 16.52 -26.55
CA SER A 450 -17.18 15.43 -27.46
C SER A 450 -15.65 15.27 -27.63
N GLU A 451 -14.84 15.87 -26.76
CA GLU A 451 -13.37 15.97 -26.84
C GLU A 451 -12.78 16.64 -28.11
N ALA A 452 -13.62 17.16 -28.99
CA ALA A 452 -13.20 17.96 -30.14
C ALA A 452 -12.62 19.31 -29.68
N SER A 453 -11.38 19.60 -30.09
CA SER A 453 -10.68 20.83 -29.70
C SER A 453 -11.19 22.07 -30.44
N ILE A 454 -11.43 23.15 -29.70
CA ILE A 454 -11.86 24.46 -30.22
C ILE A 454 -10.66 25.40 -30.33
N THR A 455 -9.79 25.44 -29.33
CA THR A 455 -8.58 26.29 -29.33
C THR A 455 -7.59 25.86 -28.25
N THR A 456 -6.31 26.15 -28.45
CA THR A 456 -5.24 25.80 -27.52
C THR A 456 -4.63 27.05 -26.86
N ILE A 457 -4.36 26.98 -25.55
CA ILE A 457 -3.51 27.93 -24.83
C ILE A 457 -2.11 27.32 -24.76
N ASP A 458 -1.14 27.89 -25.49
CA ASP A 458 0.25 27.47 -25.41
C ASP A 458 0.89 27.90 -24.09
N VAL A 459 1.57 26.96 -23.42
CA VAL A 459 2.20 27.17 -22.11
C VAL A 459 3.69 26.87 -22.26
N ASN A 460 4.51 27.90 -22.49
CA ASN A 460 5.96 27.72 -22.51
C ASN A 460 6.56 27.67 -21.08
N GLY A 461 6.05 26.74 -20.27
CA GLY A 461 6.41 26.60 -18.86
C GLY A 461 7.87 26.17 -18.65
N LYS A 462 8.38 26.46 -17.45
CA LYS A 462 9.54 25.75 -16.89
C LYS A 462 9.10 24.37 -16.39
N ILE A 463 10.05 23.51 -16.07
CA ILE A 463 9.78 22.32 -15.25
C ILE A 463 9.53 22.79 -13.82
N THR A 464 8.40 22.43 -13.23
CA THR A 464 7.95 22.88 -11.90
C THR A 464 6.89 21.93 -11.33
N ASN A 465 6.76 21.86 -10.01
CA ASN A 465 5.67 21.17 -9.32
C ASN A 465 4.36 21.98 -9.35
N LYS A 466 4.41 23.29 -9.60
CA LYS A 466 3.26 24.19 -9.58
C LYS A 466 3.30 25.19 -10.74
N THR A 467 2.25 25.20 -11.56
CA THR A 467 2.04 26.11 -12.69
C THR A 467 0.67 26.79 -12.55
N SER A 468 0.55 28.06 -12.96
CA SER A 468 -0.73 28.73 -13.14
C SER A 468 -0.86 29.16 -14.59
N VAL A 469 -1.98 28.83 -15.25
CA VAL A 469 -2.26 29.15 -16.65
C VAL A 469 -3.46 30.09 -16.71
N LEU A 470 -3.26 31.33 -17.17
CA LEU A 470 -4.32 32.32 -17.31
C LEU A 470 -5.34 31.87 -18.38
N MET A 471 -6.63 31.89 -18.05
CA MET A 471 -7.70 31.56 -18.99
C MET A 471 -8.02 32.79 -19.86
N VAL A 472 -7.45 32.83 -21.05
CA VAL A 472 -7.61 33.94 -22.00
C VAL A 472 -9.08 34.09 -22.40
N HIS A 473 -9.70 35.22 -22.02
CA HIS A 473 -11.13 35.51 -22.19
C HIS A 473 -11.68 35.11 -23.57
N GLU A 474 -11.04 35.58 -24.65
CA GLU A 474 -11.45 35.31 -26.03
C GLU A 474 -11.56 33.79 -26.33
N LYS A 475 -10.61 32.99 -25.82
CA LYS A 475 -10.57 31.54 -26.00
C LYS A 475 -11.68 30.84 -25.22
N VAL A 476 -11.98 31.32 -24.01
CA VAL A 476 -13.12 30.82 -23.20
C VAL A 476 -14.45 31.17 -23.86
N VAL A 477 -14.59 32.37 -24.42
CA VAL A 477 -15.80 32.80 -25.15
C VAL A 477 -16.00 31.99 -26.44
N LEU A 478 -14.93 31.67 -27.17
CA LEU A 478 -15.00 30.74 -28.32
C LEU A 478 -15.52 29.35 -27.90
N LEU A 479 -15.02 28.78 -26.81
CA LEU A 479 -15.51 27.50 -26.27
C LEU A 479 -16.97 27.59 -25.80
N PHE A 480 -17.35 28.67 -25.11
CA PHE A 480 -18.70 28.89 -24.64
C PHE A 480 -19.71 28.93 -25.79
N ASN A 481 -19.36 29.65 -26.86
CA ASN A 481 -20.19 29.83 -28.05
C ASN A 481 -20.16 28.65 -29.02
N ALA A 482 -19.23 27.68 -28.87
CA ALA A 482 -19.18 26.48 -29.69
C ALA A 482 -20.51 25.67 -29.64
N PRO A 483 -20.96 25.10 -30.77
CA PRO A 483 -22.19 24.31 -30.83
C PRO A 483 -21.99 22.97 -30.11
N ARG A 484 -22.62 22.84 -28.94
CA ARG A 484 -22.55 21.66 -28.06
C ARG A 484 -23.98 21.11 -27.84
N PRO A 485 -24.24 19.81 -28.03
CA PRO A 485 -25.60 19.23 -27.94
C PRO A 485 -26.13 19.17 -26.50
N ASP A 486 -25.23 19.22 -25.52
CA ASP A 486 -25.44 19.22 -24.07
C ASP A 486 -25.42 20.64 -23.46
N LYS A 487 -25.45 21.68 -24.30
CA LYS A 487 -25.53 23.08 -23.88
C LYS A 487 -26.97 23.42 -23.47
N ASN A 488 -27.13 23.97 -22.27
CA ASN A 488 -28.40 24.50 -21.80
C ASN A 488 -28.86 25.64 -22.74
N THR A 489 -30.09 25.53 -23.25
CA THR A 489 -30.64 26.50 -24.20
C THR A 489 -31.06 27.82 -23.54
N TRP A 490 -31.25 27.84 -22.22
CA TRP A 490 -31.72 29.01 -21.47
C TRP A 490 -30.61 30.00 -21.08
N ASP A 491 -29.53 29.50 -20.47
CA ASP A 491 -28.41 30.33 -19.96
C ASP A 491 -27.10 30.12 -20.74
N HIS A 492 -27.12 29.26 -21.77
CA HIS A 492 -25.96 28.87 -22.57
C HIS A 492 -24.81 28.18 -21.79
N SER A 493 -25.04 27.81 -20.53
CA SER A 493 -24.14 26.95 -19.76
C SER A 493 -24.09 25.52 -20.31
N GLY A 494 -23.19 24.70 -19.76
CA GLY A 494 -23.13 23.26 -20.06
C GLY A 494 -21.71 22.72 -20.05
N PRO A 495 -21.55 21.38 -20.09
CA PRO A 495 -20.26 20.72 -20.00
C PRO A 495 -19.29 21.10 -21.12
N ALA A 496 -18.02 21.11 -20.77
CA ALA A 496 -16.88 21.17 -21.67
C ALA A 496 -15.70 20.44 -21.00
N ALA A 497 -14.53 20.41 -21.63
CA ALA A 497 -13.33 19.87 -21.00
C ALA A 497 -12.07 20.68 -21.34
N LEU A 498 -11.06 20.59 -20.48
CA LEU A 498 -9.70 21.06 -20.77
C LEU A 498 -8.76 19.85 -20.86
N ARG A 499 -8.01 19.70 -21.95
CA ARG A 499 -6.91 18.73 -22.05
C ARG A 499 -5.59 19.42 -21.75
N ILE A 500 -4.96 19.06 -20.65
CA ILE A 500 -3.67 19.61 -20.21
C ILE A 500 -2.59 18.69 -20.75
N VAL A 501 -1.80 19.17 -21.71
CA VAL A 501 -0.65 18.44 -22.26
C VAL A 501 0.60 18.84 -21.50
N TYR A 502 1.33 17.85 -20.97
CA TYR A 502 2.53 18.07 -20.16
C TYR A 502 3.65 17.07 -20.50
N VAL A 503 4.83 17.30 -19.94
CA VAL A 503 5.97 16.38 -19.96
C VAL A 503 6.36 16.04 -18.54
N ALA A 504 6.41 14.74 -18.24
CA ALA A 504 6.89 14.16 -16.99
C ALA A 504 7.91 13.05 -17.32
N SER A 505 9.03 13.00 -16.60
CA SER A 505 10.09 11.98 -16.81
C SER A 505 10.48 11.77 -18.29
N GLY A 506 10.56 12.86 -19.06
CA GLY A 506 10.88 12.86 -20.50
C GLY A 506 9.74 12.42 -21.44
N ARG A 507 8.64 11.86 -20.93
CA ARG A 507 7.47 11.44 -21.73
C ARG A 507 6.47 12.58 -21.82
N THR A 508 5.87 12.78 -22.99
CA THR A 508 4.67 13.64 -23.12
C THR A 508 3.44 12.83 -22.72
N SER A 509 2.51 13.45 -22.00
CA SER A 509 1.23 12.86 -21.59
C SER A 509 0.18 13.96 -21.52
N ASP A 510 -1.09 13.56 -21.53
CA ASP A 510 -2.22 14.46 -21.38
C ASP A 510 -3.23 13.94 -20.35
N VAL A 511 -3.97 14.87 -19.73
CA VAL A 511 -5.10 14.60 -18.83
C VAL A 511 -6.27 15.50 -19.18
N VAL A 512 -7.49 14.99 -19.06
CA VAL A 512 -8.72 15.71 -19.44
C VAL A 512 -9.54 16.05 -18.19
N LEU A 513 -9.64 17.34 -17.89
CA LEU A 513 -10.46 17.92 -16.82
C LEU A 513 -11.85 18.27 -17.35
N PRO A 514 -12.94 17.61 -16.89
CA PRO A 514 -14.29 18.09 -17.12
C PRO A 514 -14.50 19.45 -16.46
N ILE A 515 -15.20 20.36 -17.14
CA ILE A 515 -15.48 21.70 -16.64
C ILE A 515 -16.93 22.12 -16.92
N LEU A 516 -17.45 22.99 -16.06
CA LEU A 516 -18.70 23.72 -16.29
C LEU A 516 -18.39 25.17 -16.66
N LEU A 517 -19.14 25.70 -17.62
CA LEU A 517 -19.07 27.10 -18.05
C LEU A 517 -20.34 27.82 -17.63
N GLN A 518 -20.22 28.92 -16.87
CA GLN A 518 -21.35 29.70 -16.35
C GLN A 518 -21.18 31.19 -16.70
N PRO A 519 -22.20 31.89 -17.24
CA PRO A 519 -22.17 33.34 -17.35
C PRO A 519 -22.02 34.02 -15.99
N ALA A 520 -21.20 35.06 -15.91
CA ALA A 520 -21.04 35.91 -14.74
C ALA A 520 -20.87 37.37 -15.19
N ILE A 521 -21.59 38.31 -14.58
CA ILE A 521 -21.45 39.74 -14.90
C ILE A 521 -20.51 40.37 -13.88
N LYS A 522 -19.43 41.00 -14.35
CA LYS A 522 -18.51 41.84 -13.55
C LYS A 522 -18.29 43.15 -14.31
N ASP A 523 -18.44 44.28 -13.64
CA ASP A 523 -18.21 45.62 -14.21
C ASP A 523 -18.91 45.85 -15.56
N ASN A 524 -20.20 45.50 -15.60
CA ASN A 524 -21.09 45.54 -16.77
C ASN A 524 -20.63 44.71 -17.99
N THR A 525 -19.63 43.85 -17.81
CA THR A 525 -19.09 42.93 -18.82
C THR A 525 -19.53 41.50 -18.51
N GLN A 526 -19.95 40.75 -19.53
CA GLN A 526 -20.24 39.32 -19.38
C GLN A 526 -18.95 38.50 -19.50
N TRP A 527 -18.55 37.88 -18.40
CA TRP A 527 -17.49 36.90 -18.31
C TRP A 527 -18.08 35.49 -18.31
N ILE A 528 -17.25 34.49 -18.59
CA ILE A 528 -17.60 33.08 -18.46
C ILE A 528 -16.73 32.49 -17.36
N LYS A 529 -17.34 32.22 -16.20
CA LYS A 529 -16.71 31.50 -15.10
C LYS A 529 -16.53 30.04 -15.49
N LEU A 530 -15.31 29.50 -15.31
CA LEU A 530 -15.07 28.06 -15.42
C LEU A 530 -15.02 27.45 -14.02
N THR A 531 -15.63 26.28 -13.83
CA THR A 531 -15.52 25.50 -12.57
C THR A 531 -15.26 24.03 -12.88
N GLY A 532 -14.67 23.32 -11.93
CA GLY A 532 -14.19 21.95 -12.09
C GLY A 532 -12.81 21.77 -11.46
N SER A 533 -12.61 20.66 -10.75
CA SER A 533 -11.35 20.27 -10.13
C SER A 533 -11.19 18.74 -10.12
N LYS A 534 -9.98 18.24 -10.35
CA LYS A 534 -9.72 16.80 -10.47
C LYS A 534 -8.29 16.42 -10.14
N THR A 535 -8.12 15.30 -9.44
CA THR A 535 -6.82 14.64 -9.19
C THR A 535 -6.65 13.50 -10.17
N PHE A 536 -5.52 13.47 -10.88
CA PHE A 536 -5.13 12.38 -11.78
C PHE A 536 -3.91 11.65 -11.20
N LEU A 537 -3.92 10.32 -11.26
CA LEU A 537 -2.80 9.47 -10.84
C LEU A 537 -2.24 8.75 -12.07
N GLN A 538 -0.98 8.99 -12.42
CA GLN A 538 -0.27 8.29 -13.48
C GLN A 538 0.73 7.29 -12.88
N ALA A 539 0.57 6.01 -13.23
CA ALA A 539 1.36 4.92 -12.68
C ALA A 539 2.85 4.97 -13.08
N SER A 540 3.70 4.49 -12.18
CA SER A 540 5.16 4.56 -12.23
C SER A 540 5.79 3.59 -13.26
N GLY A 541 5.53 3.83 -14.54
CA GLY A 541 6.12 3.09 -15.66
C GLY A 541 5.19 2.03 -16.26
N GLY A 542 4.58 2.37 -17.39
CA GLY A 542 3.80 1.45 -18.21
C GLY A 542 3.79 1.90 -19.67
N ALA A 543 3.24 1.06 -20.55
CA ALA A 543 3.00 1.40 -21.95
C ALA A 543 1.74 2.27 -22.10
N VAL A 544 1.57 2.90 -23.27
CA VAL A 544 0.31 3.55 -23.64
C VAL A 544 -0.77 2.47 -23.74
N ALA A 545 -1.74 2.48 -22.83
CA ALA A 545 -3.00 1.78 -23.06
C ALA A 545 -3.70 2.46 -24.24
N GLU A 546 -4.08 1.68 -25.25
CA GLU A 546 -4.76 2.21 -26.44
C GLU A 546 -6.07 2.90 -26.04
N ARG A 547 -6.40 3.99 -26.74
CA ARG A 547 -7.67 4.71 -26.53
C ARG A 547 -8.85 3.77 -26.84
N LYS A 548 -9.54 3.32 -25.80
CA LYS A 548 -10.93 2.89 -25.93
C LYS A 548 -11.82 4.12 -25.85
N GLU A 549 -12.55 4.37 -26.93
CA GLU A 549 -13.63 5.35 -26.96
C GLU A 549 -14.76 4.93 -25.99
N GLY A 550 -15.46 5.92 -25.41
CA GLY A 550 -16.73 5.68 -24.72
C GLY A 550 -16.64 5.16 -23.28
N SER A 551 -16.22 6.00 -22.34
CA SER A 551 -16.58 5.83 -20.92
C SER A 551 -16.62 7.17 -20.18
N TYR A 552 -17.60 8.01 -20.53
CA TYR A 552 -17.98 9.13 -19.67
C TYR A 552 -18.79 8.56 -18.49
N LEU A 553 -18.30 8.71 -17.24
CA LEU A 553 -19.08 8.39 -16.03
C LEU A 553 -20.13 9.47 -15.71
N LEU A 554 -20.67 10.09 -16.76
CA LEU A 554 -21.73 11.08 -16.75
C LEU A 554 -22.75 10.74 -17.84
N ASN A 555 -23.51 9.67 -17.59
CA ASN A 555 -24.93 9.70 -17.95
C ASN A 555 -25.63 10.84 -17.17
N SER A 556 -26.91 11.09 -17.46
CA SER A 556 -27.63 12.25 -16.91
C SER A 556 -27.67 12.25 -15.37
N LEU A 557 -28.07 13.39 -14.79
CA LEU A 557 -28.32 13.53 -13.34
C LEU A 557 -29.35 12.52 -12.79
N GLU A 558 -30.10 11.84 -13.67
CA GLU A 558 -31.13 10.86 -13.33
C GLU A 558 -30.55 9.45 -13.09
N ASP A 559 -29.36 9.15 -13.63
CA ASP A 559 -28.69 7.83 -13.54
C ASP A 559 -27.74 7.69 -12.32
N ARG A 560 -27.62 8.72 -11.46
CA ARG A 560 -26.62 8.72 -10.37
C ARG A 560 -27.04 7.80 -9.22
N PRO A 561 -26.24 6.79 -8.83
CA PRO A 561 -26.53 5.97 -7.65
C PRO A 561 -26.47 6.83 -6.38
N ASN A 562 -27.33 6.52 -5.39
CA ASN A 562 -27.44 7.30 -4.15
C ASN A 562 -26.10 7.44 -3.41
N GLY A 563 -25.94 8.57 -2.71
CA GLY A 563 -24.77 8.79 -1.87
C GLY A 563 -24.74 7.81 -0.70
N ILE A 564 -23.59 7.17 -0.51
CA ILE A 564 -23.31 6.28 0.63
C ILE A 564 -22.65 7.04 1.80
N LEU A 565 -22.22 8.28 1.55
CA LEU A 565 -21.81 9.25 2.56
C LEU A 565 -22.15 10.65 2.05
N HIS A 566 -22.59 11.52 2.96
CA HIS A 566 -22.84 12.94 2.70
C HIS A 566 -22.16 13.82 3.75
N ALA A 567 -21.67 14.99 3.34
CA ALA A 567 -21.08 16.00 4.22
C ALA A 567 -21.51 17.40 3.79
N HIS A 568 -21.93 18.23 4.75
CA HIS A 568 -22.30 19.64 4.53
C HIS A 568 -21.28 20.56 5.19
N TYR A 569 -20.88 21.61 4.47
CA TYR A 569 -19.91 22.60 4.93
C TYR A 569 -20.46 24.02 4.78
N GLU A 570 -20.27 24.85 5.81
CA GLU A 570 -20.55 26.29 5.77
C GLU A 570 -19.30 27.09 6.17
N LYS A 571 -19.07 28.25 5.52
CA LYS A 571 -18.00 29.19 5.88
C LYS A 571 -18.58 30.35 6.71
N PRO A 572 -18.27 30.44 8.03
CA PRO A 572 -18.87 31.44 8.91
C PRO A 572 -18.70 32.87 8.39
N GLY A 573 -19.79 33.64 8.46
CA GLY A 573 -19.80 35.05 8.00
C GLY A 573 -19.93 35.24 6.48
N THR A 574 -20.12 34.17 5.69
CA THR A 574 -20.36 34.27 4.24
C THR A 574 -21.53 33.40 3.80
N ALA A 575 -21.99 33.57 2.55
CA ALA A 575 -22.94 32.67 1.90
C ALA A 575 -22.29 31.36 1.38
N GLY A 576 -21.04 31.07 1.75
CA GLY A 576 -20.29 29.91 1.29
C GLY A 576 -20.83 28.61 1.86
N ARG A 577 -21.70 27.94 1.09
CA ARG A 577 -22.22 26.60 1.34
C ARG A 577 -21.63 25.61 0.34
N LEU A 578 -21.35 24.40 0.78
CA LEU A 578 -20.79 23.33 -0.04
C LEU A 578 -21.23 21.97 0.49
N ASN A 579 -21.92 21.18 -0.32
CA ASN A 579 -22.09 19.76 -0.05
C ASN A 579 -20.99 18.94 -0.73
N ALA A 580 -20.73 17.77 -0.17
CA ALA A 580 -19.96 16.72 -0.78
C ALA A 580 -20.62 15.36 -0.54
N ALA A 581 -20.43 14.44 -1.49
CA ALA A 581 -20.94 13.08 -1.41
C ALA A 581 -19.89 12.06 -1.85
N ILE A 582 -20.02 10.84 -1.33
CA ILE A 582 -19.35 9.66 -1.89
C ILE A 582 -20.43 8.72 -2.42
N ARG A 583 -20.24 8.18 -3.63
CA ARG A 583 -21.16 7.22 -4.29
C ARG A 583 -20.43 5.91 -4.58
N ARG A 584 -21.13 4.79 -4.44
CA ARG A 584 -20.68 3.47 -4.92
C ARG A 584 -21.27 3.25 -6.31
N TRP A 585 -20.41 2.93 -7.27
CA TRP A 585 -20.77 2.57 -8.63
C TRP A 585 -20.55 1.07 -8.84
N ASP A 586 -21.40 0.47 -9.65
CA ASP A 586 -21.28 -0.92 -10.08
C ASP A 586 -21.26 -0.92 -11.61
N VAL A 587 -20.07 -1.03 -12.20
CA VAL A 587 -19.86 -0.81 -13.64
C VAL A 587 -19.32 -2.09 -14.24
N GLN A 588 -20.20 -2.85 -14.90
CA GLN A 588 -19.86 -4.12 -15.58
C GLN A 588 -19.17 -5.15 -14.66
N GLY A 589 -19.52 -5.17 -13.37
CA GLY A 589 -18.94 -6.05 -12.34
C GLY A 589 -17.73 -5.46 -11.61
N GLU A 590 -17.20 -4.31 -12.02
CA GLU A 590 -16.24 -3.57 -11.21
C GLU A 590 -16.94 -2.61 -10.24
N VAL A 591 -16.72 -2.85 -8.95
CA VAL A 591 -17.11 -1.91 -7.88
C VAL A 591 -16.11 -0.76 -7.85
N ARG A 592 -16.59 0.45 -8.12
CA ARG A 592 -15.80 1.68 -8.04
C ARG A 592 -16.48 2.67 -7.10
N TYR A 593 -15.70 3.62 -6.57
CA TYR A 593 -16.23 4.68 -5.72
C TYR A 593 -15.94 6.02 -6.38
N SER A 594 -16.84 7.00 -6.21
CA SER A 594 -16.56 8.40 -6.53
C SER A 594 -16.73 9.30 -5.32
N PHE A 595 -15.97 10.38 -5.29
CA PHE A 595 -16.18 11.56 -4.46
C PHE A 595 -16.58 12.72 -5.39
N GLU A 596 -17.62 13.46 -5.01
CA GLU A 596 -18.11 14.65 -5.73
C GLU A 596 -18.44 15.80 -4.77
N SER A 597 -18.35 17.05 -5.23
CA SER A 597 -18.77 18.26 -4.48
C SER A 597 -19.57 19.24 -5.34
N ASP A 598 -20.36 20.13 -4.70
CA ASP A 598 -21.08 21.21 -5.40
C ASP A 598 -20.14 22.25 -6.05
N ARG A 599 -18.85 22.26 -5.68
CA ARG A 599 -17.80 23.11 -6.27
C ARG A 599 -17.28 22.55 -7.60
N GLY A 600 -17.66 21.31 -7.95
CA GLY A 600 -17.19 20.61 -9.14
C GLY A 600 -15.89 19.82 -8.91
N ASP A 601 -15.54 19.52 -7.66
CA ASP A 601 -14.50 18.55 -7.37
C ASP A 601 -15.02 17.14 -7.73
N GLU A 602 -14.27 16.38 -8.52
CA GLU A 602 -14.60 14.99 -8.86
C GLU A 602 -13.37 14.09 -8.77
N PHE A 603 -13.50 12.96 -8.06
CA PHE A 603 -12.50 11.90 -8.04
C PHE A 603 -13.18 10.53 -8.13
N VAL A 604 -12.61 9.60 -8.91
CA VAL A 604 -13.09 8.22 -9.05
C VAL A 604 -11.92 7.26 -8.87
N GLY A 605 -12.07 6.24 -8.02
CA GLY A 605 -10.99 5.31 -7.68
C GLY A 605 -11.45 4.12 -6.84
N SER A 606 -10.50 3.46 -6.17
CA SER A 606 -10.83 2.45 -5.16
C SER A 606 -11.41 3.11 -3.90
N LYS A 607 -12.02 2.29 -3.03
CA LYS A 607 -12.54 2.72 -1.73
C LYS A 607 -11.51 3.52 -0.93
N LYS A 608 -10.27 3.02 -0.85
CA LYS A 608 -9.15 3.63 -0.11
C LYS A 608 -8.74 4.98 -0.71
N ASP A 609 -8.69 5.09 -2.03
CA ASP A 609 -8.30 6.32 -2.72
C ASP A 609 -9.35 7.42 -2.52
N VAL A 610 -10.63 7.04 -2.58
CA VAL A 610 -11.76 7.96 -2.38
C VAL A 610 -11.84 8.44 -0.92
N ILE A 611 -11.64 7.55 0.06
CA ILE A 611 -11.46 7.91 1.48
C ILE A 611 -10.32 8.92 1.65
N THR A 612 -9.17 8.66 1.01
CA THR A 612 -7.99 9.53 1.09
C THR A 612 -8.23 10.91 0.46
N ASN A 613 -8.86 10.97 -0.72
CA ASN A 613 -9.16 12.24 -1.39
C ASN A 613 -10.22 13.05 -0.63
N PHE A 614 -11.26 12.41 -0.08
CA PHE A 614 -12.26 13.07 0.77
C PHE A 614 -11.63 13.65 2.05
N PHE A 615 -10.70 12.92 2.68
CA PHE A 615 -9.96 13.40 3.85
C PHE A 615 -9.09 14.63 3.52
N LEU A 616 -8.36 14.61 2.40
CA LEU A 616 -7.55 15.75 1.94
C LEU A 616 -8.41 16.96 1.58
N PHE A 617 -9.55 16.75 0.93
CA PHE A 617 -10.55 17.79 0.65
C PHE A 617 -11.10 18.42 1.94
N ASN A 618 -11.47 17.62 2.93
CA ASN A 618 -11.92 18.08 4.24
C ASN A 618 -10.84 18.94 4.94
N GLN A 619 -9.57 18.50 4.94
CA GLN A 619 -8.46 19.33 5.44
C GLN A 619 -8.29 20.64 4.66
N GLY A 620 -8.43 20.61 3.33
CA GLY A 620 -8.38 21.80 2.48
C GLY A 620 -9.47 22.82 2.84
N LEU A 621 -10.71 22.36 2.99
CA LEU A 621 -11.84 23.20 3.40
C LEU A 621 -11.67 23.82 4.79
N ILE A 622 -11.13 23.06 5.76
CA ILE A 622 -10.81 23.58 7.10
C ILE A 622 -9.75 24.70 7.01
N ARG A 623 -8.72 24.55 6.16
CA ARG A 623 -7.72 25.60 5.90
C ARG A 623 -8.31 26.80 5.15
N GLU A 624 -9.27 26.58 4.25
CA GLU A 624 -10.06 27.66 3.62
C GLU A 624 -11.06 28.33 4.59
N GLY A 625 -11.22 27.85 5.82
CA GLY A 625 -12.07 28.43 6.86
C GLY A 625 -13.53 27.96 6.86
N TYR A 626 -13.86 26.88 6.16
CA TYR A 626 -15.15 26.20 6.27
C TYR A 626 -15.22 25.33 7.54
N ARG A 627 -16.44 25.04 8.00
CA ARG A 627 -16.72 24.08 9.07
C ARG A 627 -17.63 22.98 8.55
N ARG A 628 -17.36 21.71 8.90
CA ARG A 628 -18.25 20.57 8.63
C ARG A 628 -19.46 20.65 9.58
N MET A 629 -20.62 21.01 9.04
CA MET A 629 -21.85 21.26 9.78
C MET A 629 -22.72 20.00 9.94
N SER A 630 -22.66 19.09 8.98
CA SER A 630 -23.21 17.74 9.12
C SER A 630 -22.33 16.72 8.41
N PHE A 631 -22.39 15.49 8.90
CA PHE A 631 -21.68 14.35 8.35
C PHE A 631 -22.55 13.11 8.55
N MET A 632 -22.86 12.42 7.46
CA MET A 632 -23.70 11.24 7.42
C MET A 632 -22.96 10.13 6.66
N PRO A 633 -22.10 9.35 7.36
CA PRO A 633 -21.50 8.16 6.79
C PRO A 633 -22.53 7.02 6.76
N GLY A 634 -22.43 6.14 5.77
CA GLY A 634 -23.27 4.94 5.65
C GLY A 634 -22.94 3.86 6.70
N PRO A 635 -23.55 2.67 6.57
CA PRO A 635 -23.33 1.54 7.49
C PRO A 635 -21.95 0.86 7.34
N ASP A 636 -21.12 1.35 6.42
CA ASP A 636 -19.80 0.80 6.09
C ASP A 636 -18.71 1.42 7.01
N PRO A 637 -18.03 0.63 7.86
CA PRO A 637 -17.13 1.14 8.91
C PRO A 637 -16.01 2.07 8.43
N ASP A 638 -15.43 1.81 7.25
CA ASP A 638 -14.28 2.59 6.75
C ASP A 638 -14.66 4.05 6.44
N PHE A 639 -15.95 4.32 6.21
CA PHE A 639 -16.48 5.67 6.02
C PHE A 639 -16.95 6.31 7.33
N GLN A 640 -17.12 5.55 8.41
CA GLN A 640 -17.49 6.07 9.73
C GLN A 640 -16.29 6.68 10.49
N SER A 641 -15.06 6.34 10.07
CA SER A 641 -13.81 6.90 10.60
C SER A 641 -13.33 8.21 9.94
N LEU A 642 -14.20 8.93 9.24
CA LEU A 642 -13.89 10.14 8.44
C LEU A 642 -14.43 11.46 9.00
#